data_AF-A0A1F5YTI2-F1
#
_entry.id   AF-A0A1F5YTI2-F1
#
_cell.length_a   1.000
_cell.length_b   1.000
_cell.length_c   1.000
_cell.angle_alpha   90.00
_cell.angle_beta   90.00
_cell.angle_gamma   90.00
#
_symmetry.space_group_name_H-M   'P 1'
#
loop_
_entity.id
_entity.type
_entity.pdbx_description
1 polymer ?
#
loop_
_entity_poly.entity_id
_entity_poly.type
_entity_poly.pdbx_seq_one_letter_code
_entity_poly.pdbx_strand_id
1 'polypeptide(L)'
;MRFTRPIHSCITLAFILYLLVGPASLRARYLEDFDRNGSVNVADVLALLHRALENAQDPALDFDGDGRYSIRDAIALLVNITGGKISEVADLPGDAAHRELSAGEIPVRGPGSYAQEGATYVLTRDISSPRSAIFLGNNVTLDLNGYTLGYADTLYEHVPNYGFEEGLAGWDLTNAPGALVQETAQVQTFIGEKILSLPSGQEIASAYIDLPVANRAYYAMCGVARQEMAVTINVDDEQGKPVYCQFVFGTNIRQTCPEVARSPMLGGGFVFALLHGLPAGRYRIRVKAENSNCLIDEVDIRPALDVGVGVVGSTYPWAYYKSIIDGDYTAFFDYTEPGTWSTPLPDIPQVSGSCTVTVRNGVIRSGALGVRSWGLQSTAEEVGIVLDNVRFEAAGINTNAVDVPQAVITNCRFELDSPFIINRHRVGDQPVYLRGDRPAEVANCQFIGGQGCLTLGADNSLVHDNLFVNDQMVTNHYSINVGGRGIRIFNNRFEPRTGSGILIGGSDGIEVYGNVFRISTSPPTCEYGFEEYSVNAVRITDYNRAPGEEGTAKNNRVHDNEIYITARDYPERRSYIPLVNADFLSVGGGTNYFYANKVVIEHLDPLSKAVASAFYVGGSDNGGQWYGNTVTSNVTPVWIATTYGSASQAIISGNTFIKADNASENYATARLGYWSAEADNIEFRSNTCEGADFSVETAEGNQSYKVYWTLTVRLNDSAGQPVASAEVVVNDRTGAEVLRKNTDTEGKVSAELLEYEFSAGAKSYSSPYTVKAVGLEKSVTLDRNLEITLP
;
A
#
# COMPACT_ATOMS: atom_id res chain seq x y z
N MET A 1 -30.44 22.13 -15.32
CA MET A 1 -31.02 21.54 -16.56
C MET A 1 -30.74 20.05 -16.53
N ARG A 2 -31.76 19.20 -16.65
CA ARG A 2 -31.59 17.73 -16.71
C ARG A 2 -31.15 17.34 -18.12
N PHE A 3 -29.94 16.82 -18.28
CA PHE A 3 -29.53 16.13 -19.49
C PHE A 3 -30.06 14.69 -19.43
N THR A 4 -31.04 14.38 -20.26
CA THR A 4 -31.41 13.01 -20.59
C THR A 4 -30.96 12.73 -22.04
N ARG A 5 -30.18 11.65 -22.19
CA ARG A 5 -29.70 10.95 -23.41
C ARG A 5 -28.28 11.29 -23.92
N PRO A 6 -27.37 10.29 -23.91
CA PRO A 6 -26.35 10.14 -24.95
C PRO A 6 -26.18 8.70 -25.47
N ILE A 7 -27.24 7.87 -25.54
CA ILE A 7 -27.07 6.45 -25.97
C ILE A 7 -26.99 6.29 -27.50
N HIS A 8 -27.55 7.21 -28.29
CA HIS A 8 -27.58 7.06 -29.76
C HIS A 8 -26.30 7.53 -30.49
N SER A 9 -25.51 8.42 -29.89
CA SER A 9 -24.31 8.95 -30.54
C SER A 9 -23.13 7.97 -30.51
N CYS A 10 -23.01 7.17 -29.45
CA CYS A 10 -21.92 6.19 -29.31
C CYS A 10 -22.05 5.00 -30.28
N ILE A 11 -23.29 4.55 -30.54
CA ILE A 11 -23.55 3.40 -31.44
C ILE A 11 -23.22 3.74 -32.90
N THR A 12 -23.51 4.98 -33.32
CA THR A 12 -23.24 5.42 -34.70
C THR A 12 -21.74 5.57 -34.97
N LEU A 13 -20.97 6.00 -33.96
CA LEU A 13 -19.52 6.12 -34.05
C LEU A 13 -18.84 4.74 -34.12
N ALA A 14 -19.29 3.78 -33.30
CA ALA A 14 -18.78 2.40 -33.30
C ALA A 14 -18.98 1.70 -34.66
N PHE A 15 -20.11 1.95 -35.35
CA PHE A 15 -20.41 1.33 -36.63
C PHE A 15 -19.56 1.87 -37.80
N ILE A 16 -19.20 3.16 -37.75
CA ILE A 16 -18.34 3.80 -38.76
C ILE A 16 -16.87 3.34 -38.59
N LEU A 17 -16.44 3.12 -37.35
CA LEU A 17 -15.07 2.71 -37.03
C LEU A 17 -14.77 1.24 -37.39
N TYR A 18 -15.78 0.36 -37.37
CA TYR A 18 -15.64 -1.07 -37.73
C TYR A 18 -15.29 -1.32 -39.20
N LEU A 19 -15.57 -0.37 -40.11
CA LEU A 19 -15.39 -0.55 -41.56
C LEU A 19 -13.98 -0.18 -42.09
N LEU A 20 -13.07 0.32 -41.25
CA LEU A 20 -11.85 1.01 -41.71
C LEU A 20 -10.51 0.26 -41.53
N VAL A 21 -10.46 -0.93 -40.92
CA VAL A 21 -9.17 -1.56 -40.58
C VAL A 21 -9.08 -3.01 -41.07
N GLY A 22 -8.10 -3.29 -41.93
CA GLY A 22 -7.77 -4.63 -42.44
C GLY A 22 -6.85 -5.42 -41.50
N PRO A 23 -6.64 -6.73 -41.73
CA PRO A 23 -5.91 -7.58 -40.79
C PRO A 23 -4.39 -7.40 -40.97
N ALA A 24 -3.68 -7.09 -39.89
CA ALA A 24 -2.23 -7.18 -39.83
C ALA A 24 -1.79 -8.00 -38.62
N SER A 25 -0.86 -8.92 -38.89
CA SER A 25 -0.25 -9.86 -37.97
C SER A 25 1.13 -9.37 -37.53
N LEU A 26 1.35 -9.27 -36.22
CA LEU A 26 2.57 -9.60 -35.46
C LEU A 26 2.29 -9.21 -34.00
N ARG A 27 2.58 -10.11 -33.06
CA ARG A 27 2.32 -9.93 -31.61
C ARG A 27 3.34 -8.93 -31.03
N ALA A 28 3.06 -7.65 -31.15
CA ALA A 28 3.67 -6.63 -30.30
C ALA A 28 2.62 -6.21 -29.25
N ARG A 29 3.01 -6.08 -27.98
CA ARG A 29 2.15 -5.51 -26.93
C ARG A 29 2.34 -4.01 -26.95
N TYR A 30 1.25 -3.27 -26.95
CA TYR A 30 1.24 -1.81 -27.03
C TYR A 30 0.59 -1.24 -25.78
N LEU A 31 0.99 -0.03 -25.35
CA LEU A 31 0.32 0.66 -24.23
C LEU A 31 -1.17 0.89 -24.53
N GLU A 32 -1.48 0.95 -25.82
CA GLU A 32 -2.79 1.18 -26.39
C GLU A 32 -3.67 -0.09 -26.52
N ASP A 33 -3.18 -1.28 -26.14
CA ASP A 33 -3.91 -2.58 -26.22
C ASP A 33 -4.72 -2.84 -24.93
N PHE A 34 -5.83 -2.12 -24.77
CA PHE A 34 -6.69 -2.16 -23.59
C PHE A 34 -7.48 -3.46 -23.44
N ASP A 35 -7.82 -4.13 -24.54
CA ASP A 35 -8.54 -5.41 -24.51
C ASP A 35 -7.58 -6.63 -24.41
N ARG A 36 -6.27 -6.39 -24.54
CA ARG A 36 -5.17 -7.35 -24.44
C ARG A 36 -5.22 -8.45 -25.49
N ASN A 37 -5.83 -8.19 -26.65
CA ASN A 37 -5.95 -9.16 -27.73
C ASN A 37 -4.64 -9.26 -28.56
N GLY A 38 -3.65 -8.41 -28.30
CA GLY A 38 -2.37 -8.36 -29.01
C GLY A 38 -2.41 -7.54 -30.30
N SER A 39 -3.43 -6.70 -30.50
CA SER A 39 -3.57 -5.81 -31.65
C SER A 39 -4.24 -4.51 -31.23
N VAL A 40 -3.59 -3.38 -31.53
CA VAL A 40 -4.18 -2.07 -31.22
C VAL A 40 -5.12 -1.64 -32.31
N ASN A 41 -6.40 -1.59 -31.98
CA ASN A 41 -7.46 -1.21 -32.88
C ASN A 41 -8.64 -0.53 -32.15
N VAL A 42 -9.76 -0.35 -32.85
CA VAL A 42 -10.95 0.32 -32.30
C VAL A 42 -11.54 -0.45 -31.10
N ALA A 43 -11.33 -1.76 -31.01
CA ALA A 43 -11.74 -2.57 -29.87
C ALA A 43 -11.11 -2.07 -28.56
N ASP A 44 -9.87 -1.57 -28.60
CA ASP A 44 -9.20 -0.99 -27.44
C ASP A 44 -9.83 0.32 -26.99
N VAL A 45 -10.29 1.15 -27.94
CA VAL A 45 -11.05 2.35 -27.62
C VAL A 45 -12.38 1.98 -26.96
N LEU A 46 -13.02 0.90 -27.42
CA LEU A 46 -14.25 0.40 -26.80
C LEU A 46 -13.98 -0.20 -25.42
N ALA A 47 -12.87 -0.93 -25.23
CA ALA A 47 -12.46 -1.48 -23.95
C ALA A 47 -12.10 -0.38 -22.95
N LEU A 48 -11.37 0.66 -23.38
CA LEU A 48 -11.13 1.88 -22.61
C LEU A 48 -12.45 2.52 -22.17
N LEU A 49 -13.40 2.70 -23.09
CA LEU A 49 -14.71 3.28 -22.78
C LEU A 49 -15.56 2.39 -21.87
N HIS A 50 -15.50 1.08 -22.04
CA HIS A 50 -16.20 0.12 -21.17
C HIS A 50 -15.64 0.18 -19.76
N ARG A 51 -14.30 0.16 -19.63
CA ARG A 51 -13.59 0.30 -18.37
C ARG A 51 -13.85 1.66 -17.72
N ALA A 52 -14.01 2.72 -18.52
CA ALA A 52 -14.45 4.04 -18.02
C ALA A 52 -15.91 4.05 -17.55
N LEU A 53 -16.79 3.19 -18.08
CA LEU A 53 -18.14 3.03 -17.56
C LEU A 53 -18.15 2.26 -16.24
N GLU A 54 -17.25 1.29 -16.07
CA GLU A 54 -17.12 0.49 -14.85
C GLU A 54 -16.39 1.24 -13.73
N ASN A 55 -15.34 1.98 -14.09
CA ASN A 55 -14.53 2.77 -13.17
C ASN A 55 -13.99 4.02 -13.87
N ALA A 56 -14.79 5.09 -13.88
CA ALA A 56 -14.47 6.37 -14.52
C ALA A 56 -13.26 7.13 -13.95
N GLN A 57 -12.52 6.55 -13.00
CA GLN A 57 -11.35 7.15 -12.35
C GLN A 57 -10.13 6.20 -12.34
N ASP A 58 -10.16 5.12 -13.13
CA ASP A 58 -8.99 4.27 -13.31
C ASP A 58 -7.86 5.09 -13.96
N PRO A 59 -6.69 5.23 -13.32
CA PRO A 59 -5.56 5.99 -13.86
C PRO A 59 -5.13 5.54 -15.27
N ALA A 60 -5.38 4.29 -15.64
CA ALA A 60 -5.12 3.79 -16.98
C ALA A 60 -6.02 4.43 -18.05
N LEU A 61 -7.09 5.13 -17.66
CA LEU A 61 -8.01 5.83 -18.55
C LEU A 61 -7.56 7.25 -18.88
N ASP A 62 -6.58 7.82 -18.16
CA ASP A 62 -5.98 9.14 -18.45
C ASP A 62 -4.90 8.97 -19.51
N PHE A 63 -5.35 8.69 -20.73
CA PHE A 63 -4.48 8.36 -21.85
C PHE A 63 -3.77 9.61 -22.39
N ASP A 64 -4.38 10.80 -22.29
CA ASP A 64 -3.74 12.05 -22.70
C ASP A 64 -2.90 12.73 -21.59
N GLY A 65 -2.98 12.21 -20.36
CA GLY A 65 -2.15 12.60 -19.22
C GLY A 65 -2.55 13.96 -18.63
N ASP A 66 -3.77 14.45 -18.92
CA ASP A 66 -4.28 15.72 -18.42
C ASP A 66 -4.91 15.60 -17.02
N GLY A 67 -4.98 14.39 -16.46
CA GLY A 67 -5.56 14.09 -15.17
C GLY A 67 -7.10 14.03 -15.19
N ARG A 68 -7.74 14.03 -16.37
CA ARG A 68 -9.19 14.03 -16.52
C ARG A 68 -9.68 12.93 -17.47
N TYR A 69 -10.15 11.86 -16.85
CA TYR A 69 -10.81 10.72 -17.51
C TYR A 69 -12.07 11.14 -18.28
N SER A 70 -11.94 11.33 -19.58
CA SER A 70 -13.00 11.86 -20.43
C SER A 70 -13.02 11.22 -21.81
N ILE A 71 -13.98 11.64 -22.64
CA ILE A 71 -14.00 11.24 -24.06
C ILE A 71 -12.72 11.68 -24.80
N ARG A 72 -11.96 12.63 -24.24
CA ARG A 72 -10.69 13.08 -24.84
C ARG A 72 -9.64 11.98 -24.81
N ASP A 73 -9.59 11.16 -23.77
CA ASP A 73 -8.69 10.01 -23.69
C ASP A 73 -9.01 8.98 -24.77
N ALA A 74 -10.29 8.67 -24.96
CA ALA A 74 -10.73 7.78 -26.03
C ALA A 74 -10.42 8.36 -27.43
N ILE A 75 -10.52 9.68 -27.59
CA ILE A 75 -10.13 10.37 -28.83
C ILE A 75 -8.62 10.36 -29.00
N ALA A 76 -7.84 10.60 -27.94
CA ALA A 76 -6.38 10.61 -27.95
C ALA A 76 -5.83 9.22 -28.30
N LEU A 77 -6.40 8.17 -27.69
CA LEU A 77 -6.16 6.78 -28.06
C LEU A 77 -6.46 6.57 -29.54
N LEU A 78 -7.68 6.89 -30.00
CA LEU A 78 -8.04 6.73 -31.41
C LEU A 78 -7.14 7.51 -32.39
N VAL A 79 -6.69 8.72 -32.02
CA VAL A 79 -5.73 9.52 -32.80
C VAL A 79 -4.38 8.83 -32.88
N ASN A 80 -3.90 8.22 -31.78
CA ASN A 80 -2.67 7.44 -31.78
C ASN A 80 -2.78 6.19 -32.66
N ILE A 81 -3.89 5.45 -32.57
CA ILE A 81 -4.17 4.27 -33.41
C ILE A 81 -4.16 4.65 -34.90
N THR A 82 -4.95 5.65 -35.27
CA THR A 82 -5.08 6.07 -36.68
C THR A 82 -3.86 6.78 -37.22
N GLY A 83 -3.07 7.43 -36.36
CA GLY A 83 -1.81 8.08 -36.70
C GLY A 83 -0.60 7.14 -36.74
N GLY A 84 -0.77 5.86 -36.40
CA GLY A 84 0.32 4.89 -36.27
C GLY A 84 1.33 5.25 -35.16
N LYS A 85 0.92 6.11 -34.21
CA LYS A 85 1.71 6.47 -33.03
C LYS A 85 1.39 5.50 -31.90
N ILE A 86 1.66 4.23 -32.16
CA ILE A 86 1.42 3.17 -31.21
C ILE A 86 2.70 2.95 -30.43
N SER A 87 2.62 3.07 -29.11
CA SER A 87 3.76 2.91 -28.24
C SER A 87 3.93 1.43 -27.99
N GLU A 88 4.91 0.80 -28.64
CA GLU A 88 5.35 -0.52 -28.20
C GLU A 88 5.71 -0.39 -26.71
N VAL A 89 5.07 -1.22 -25.88
CA VAL A 89 5.52 -1.32 -24.49
C VAL A 89 6.95 -1.81 -24.60
N ALA A 90 7.93 -1.03 -24.13
CA ALA A 90 9.27 -1.55 -23.91
C ALA A 90 9.10 -2.92 -23.24
N ASP A 91 9.64 -3.99 -23.84
CA ASP A 91 9.32 -5.39 -23.52
C ASP A 91 8.92 -5.51 -22.05
N LEU A 92 7.62 -5.78 -21.80
CA LEU A 92 7.15 -5.89 -20.42
C LEU A 92 8.05 -6.90 -19.71
N PRO A 93 8.46 -6.64 -18.46
CA PRO A 93 9.14 -7.63 -17.64
C PRO A 93 8.57 -9.03 -17.85
N GLY A 94 9.42 -9.99 -18.20
CA GLY A 94 9.05 -11.38 -18.47
C GLY A 94 8.73 -11.72 -19.93
N ASP A 95 8.56 -10.75 -20.84
CA ASP A 95 8.27 -11.01 -22.27
C ASP A 95 9.54 -11.15 -23.13
N ALA A 96 10.64 -11.66 -22.55
CA ALA A 96 11.89 -11.87 -23.28
C ALA A 96 11.70 -12.74 -24.53
N ALA A 97 12.30 -12.37 -25.65
CA ALA A 97 12.29 -13.22 -26.83
C ALA A 97 13.03 -14.55 -26.55
N HIS A 98 12.44 -15.66 -27.01
CA HIS A 98 13.10 -16.96 -26.95
C HIS A 98 14.42 -16.93 -27.72
N ARG A 99 15.46 -17.52 -27.13
CA ARG A 99 16.75 -17.74 -27.79
C ARG A 99 17.15 -19.21 -27.78
N GLU A 100 18.03 -19.55 -28.72
CA GLU A 100 18.74 -20.82 -28.73
C GLU A 100 19.70 -20.94 -27.54
N LEU A 101 19.97 -22.18 -27.14
CA LEU A 101 20.91 -22.51 -26.08
C LEU A 101 22.34 -22.16 -26.51
N SER A 102 23.06 -21.46 -25.64
CA SER A 102 24.49 -21.23 -25.76
C SER A 102 25.27 -22.46 -25.29
N ALA A 103 26.54 -22.54 -25.71
CA ALA A 103 27.42 -23.62 -25.26
C ALA A 103 27.59 -23.59 -23.73
N GLY A 104 27.34 -24.74 -23.08
CA GLY A 104 27.44 -24.89 -21.63
C GLY A 104 26.14 -24.69 -20.85
N GLU A 105 25.08 -24.21 -21.50
CA GLU A 105 23.75 -24.12 -20.89
C GLU A 105 23.03 -25.47 -20.87
N ILE A 106 22.25 -25.71 -19.81
CA ILE A 106 21.55 -26.97 -19.58
C ILE A 106 20.05 -26.78 -19.83
N PRO A 107 19.43 -27.53 -20.76
CA PRO A 107 18.01 -27.36 -21.06
C PRO A 107 17.13 -27.86 -19.90
N VAL A 108 16.14 -27.05 -19.54
CA VAL A 108 15.07 -27.39 -18.60
C VAL A 108 13.83 -27.73 -19.41
N ARG A 109 13.32 -28.95 -19.23
CA ARG A 109 12.16 -29.47 -19.96
C ARG A 109 10.96 -29.79 -19.07
N GLY A 110 11.09 -29.67 -17.76
CA GLY A 110 10.02 -29.93 -16.81
C GLY A 110 10.38 -29.52 -15.38
N PRO A 111 9.43 -29.67 -14.44
CA PRO A 111 9.66 -29.49 -13.01
C PRO A 111 10.79 -30.39 -12.47
N GLY A 112 11.46 -29.97 -11.40
CA GLY A 112 12.48 -30.78 -10.73
C GLY A 112 13.56 -30.00 -9.98
N SER A 113 14.57 -30.72 -9.51
CA SER A 113 15.74 -30.17 -8.81
C SER A 113 16.90 -29.93 -9.78
N TYR A 114 17.44 -28.71 -9.75
CA TYR A 114 18.47 -28.20 -10.65
C TYR A 114 19.62 -27.63 -9.82
N ALA A 115 20.52 -28.52 -9.38
CA ALA A 115 21.44 -28.25 -8.28
C ALA A 115 22.93 -28.25 -8.66
N GLN A 116 23.26 -28.38 -9.95
CA GLN A 116 24.66 -28.36 -10.37
C GLN A 116 25.24 -26.96 -10.12
N GLU A 117 26.21 -26.88 -9.22
CA GLU A 117 26.81 -25.60 -8.83
C GLU A 117 27.40 -24.86 -10.05
N GLY A 118 27.11 -23.56 -10.14
CA GLY A 118 27.60 -22.71 -11.24
C GLY A 118 26.89 -22.92 -12.57
N ALA A 119 25.91 -23.82 -12.66
CA ALA A 119 25.22 -24.11 -13.91
C ALA A 119 24.22 -23.01 -14.30
N THR A 120 24.06 -22.82 -15.62
CA THR A 120 22.97 -22.03 -16.20
C THR A 120 21.94 -22.98 -16.80
N TYR A 121 20.77 -23.02 -16.20
CA TYR A 121 19.61 -23.77 -16.64
C TYR A 121 18.68 -22.87 -17.45
N VAL A 122 18.25 -23.34 -18.62
CA VAL A 122 17.47 -22.54 -19.55
C VAL A 122 16.20 -23.29 -19.96
N LEU A 123 15.03 -22.69 -19.76
CA LEU A 123 13.78 -23.26 -20.25
C LEU A 123 13.79 -23.30 -21.78
N THR A 124 13.31 -24.42 -22.34
CA THR A 124 13.16 -24.59 -23.80
C THR A 124 11.70 -24.70 -24.22
N ARG A 125 10.78 -24.51 -23.27
CA ARG A 125 9.32 -24.54 -23.44
C ARG A 125 8.66 -24.10 -22.14
N ASP A 126 7.38 -23.76 -22.20
CA ASP A 126 6.55 -23.65 -21.01
C ASP A 126 6.53 -24.99 -20.26
N ILE A 127 6.58 -24.92 -18.94
CA ILE A 127 6.48 -26.07 -18.04
C ILE A 127 5.42 -25.80 -16.98
N SER A 128 4.77 -26.85 -16.51
CA SER A 128 3.79 -26.77 -15.43
C SER A 128 4.02 -27.88 -14.41
N SER A 129 3.73 -27.59 -13.15
CA SER A 129 3.71 -28.54 -12.06
C SER A 129 2.37 -28.46 -11.33
N PRO A 130 1.72 -29.60 -11.01
CA PRO A 130 0.53 -29.59 -10.16
C PRO A 130 0.85 -29.20 -8.69
N ARG A 131 2.13 -29.03 -8.33
CA ARG A 131 2.62 -28.62 -7.01
C ARG A 131 3.68 -27.53 -7.17
N SER A 132 4.69 -27.49 -6.29
CA SER A 132 5.89 -26.68 -6.53
C SER A 132 6.66 -27.18 -7.76
N ALA A 133 7.34 -26.28 -8.47
CA ALA A 133 7.88 -26.59 -9.80
C ALA A 133 9.40 -26.82 -9.83
N ILE A 134 10.21 -25.85 -9.39
CA ILE A 134 11.67 -25.92 -9.51
C ILE A 134 12.36 -25.69 -8.16
N PHE A 135 13.41 -26.47 -7.88
CA PHE A 135 14.33 -26.23 -6.76
C PHE A 135 15.76 -26.01 -7.26
N LEU A 136 16.43 -24.95 -6.80
CA LEU A 136 17.76 -24.54 -7.29
C LEU A 136 18.86 -24.78 -6.24
N GLY A 137 20.08 -25.10 -6.72
CA GLY A 137 21.28 -25.23 -5.90
C GLY A 137 22.13 -23.95 -5.79
N ASN A 138 23.32 -24.08 -5.19
CA ASN A 138 24.29 -22.99 -5.05
C ASN A 138 24.75 -22.43 -6.42
N ASN A 139 24.92 -21.11 -6.53
CA ASN A 139 25.50 -20.45 -7.71
C ASN A 139 24.78 -20.76 -9.03
N VAL A 140 23.48 -21.05 -8.98
CA VAL A 140 22.68 -21.43 -10.15
C VAL A 140 22.04 -20.21 -10.80
N THR A 141 22.03 -20.18 -12.13
CA THR A 141 21.17 -19.29 -12.92
C THR A 141 20.03 -20.09 -13.55
N LEU A 142 18.79 -19.66 -13.34
CA LEU A 142 17.60 -20.11 -14.06
C LEU A 142 17.16 -19.00 -15.03
N ASP A 143 17.37 -19.25 -16.32
CA ASP A 143 16.88 -18.41 -17.41
C ASP A 143 15.56 -19.00 -17.93
N LEU A 144 14.45 -18.30 -17.68
CA LEU A 144 13.14 -18.71 -18.15
C LEU A 144 13.00 -18.53 -19.67
N ASN A 145 13.92 -17.81 -20.33
CA ASN A 145 14.04 -17.73 -21.79
C ASN A 145 12.74 -17.37 -22.52
N GLY A 146 11.94 -16.47 -21.94
CA GLY A 146 10.63 -16.04 -22.44
C GLY A 146 9.49 -17.01 -22.16
N TYR A 147 9.73 -18.13 -21.49
CA TYR A 147 8.73 -19.15 -21.19
C TYR A 147 8.06 -18.94 -19.83
N THR A 148 6.94 -19.63 -19.65
CA THR A 148 6.15 -19.68 -18.42
C THR A 148 6.50 -20.92 -17.61
N LEU A 149 6.71 -20.72 -16.31
CA LEU A 149 6.80 -21.75 -15.29
C LEU A 149 5.52 -21.70 -14.43
N GLY A 150 4.65 -22.69 -14.61
CA GLY A 150 3.43 -22.88 -13.84
C GLY A 150 3.65 -23.72 -12.59
N TYR A 151 3.09 -23.30 -11.46
CA TYR A 151 3.03 -24.08 -10.22
C TYR A 151 1.60 -24.11 -9.68
N ALA A 152 1.26 -25.12 -8.88
CA ALA A 152 -0.14 -25.41 -8.54
C ALA A 152 -1.05 -25.48 -9.78
N ASP A 153 -0.49 -25.91 -10.91
CA ASP A 153 -1.09 -25.79 -12.25
C ASP A 153 -1.74 -27.12 -12.67
N THR A 154 -2.96 -27.30 -12.18
CA THR A 154 -3.86 -28.40 -12.54
C THR A 154 -5.30 -27.94 -12.32
N LEU A 155 -6.26 -28.73 -12.79
CA LEU A 155 -7.70 -28.46 -12.68
C LEU A 155 -8.22 -28.65 -11.25
N TYR A 156 -7.86 -27.75 -10.34
CA TYR A 156 -8.46 -27.67 -9.01
C TYR A 156 -9.89 -27.16 -9.11
N GLU A 157 -10.84 -27.89 -8.54
CA GLU A 157 -12.19 -27.38 -8.36
C GLU A 157 -12.28 -26.49 -7.12
N HIS A 158 -13.09 -25.45 -7.20
CA HIS A 158 -13.45 -24.58 -6.08
C HIS A 158 -14.89 -24.84 -5.68
N VAL A 159 -15.21 -24.63 -4.40
CA VAL A 159 -16.60 -24.67 -3.93
C VAL A 159 -17.44 -23.68 -4.73
N PRO A 160 -18.48 -24.13 -5.46
CA PRO A 160 -19.33 -23.20 -6.20
C PRO A 160 -19.95 -22.18 -5.25
N ASN A 161 -19.97 -20.90 -5.66
CA ASN A 161 -20.53 -19.83 -4.84
C ASN A 161 -19.89 -19.78 -3.42
N TYR A 162 -18.57 -19.97 -3.33
CA TYR A 162 -17.80 -19.86 -2.07
C TYR A 162 -17.93 -18.49 -1.41
N GLY A 163 -18.23 -17.44 -2.20
CA GLY A 163 -18.41 -16.06 -1.77
C GLY A 163 -19.87 -15.63 -1.50
N PHE A 164 -20.83 -16.55 -1.62
CA PHE A 164 -22.27 -16.28 -1.42
C PHE A 164 -22.90 -15.20 -2.33
N GLU A 165 -22.21 -14.77 -3.39
CA GLU A 165 -22.69 -13.78 -4.37
C GLU A 165 -23.96 -14.25 -5.12
N GLU A 166 -24.15 -15.55 -5.27
CA GLU A 166 -25.37 -16.16 -5.83
C GLU A 166 -26.37 -16.58 -4.74
N GLY A 167 -26.28 -15.96 -3.56
CA GLY A 167 -27.08 -16.31 -2.39
C GLY A 167 -26.67 -17.66 -1.80
N LEU A 168 -27.65 -18.54 -1.57
CA LEU A 168 -27.45 -19.86 -0.94
C LEU A 168 -27.40 -21.01 -1.96
N ALA A 169 -27.26 -20.69 -3.24
CA ALA A 169 -27.17 -21.70 -4.30
C ALA A 169 -25.97 -22.63 -4.05
N GLY A 170 -26.19 -23.95 -4.14
CA GLY A 170 -25.14 -24.97 -3.97
C GLY A 170 -24.84 -25.41 -2.54
N TRP A 171 -25.43 -24.76 -1.52
CA TRP A 171 -25.18 -25.04 -0.11
C TRP A 171 -26.24 -25.95 0.53
N ASP A 172 -25.82 -26.92 1.34
CA ASP A 172 -26.71 -27.70 2.21
C ASP A 172 -26.90 -26.98 3.54
N LEU A 173 -28.16 -26.60 3.80
CA LEU A 173 -28.60 -25.83 4.97
C LEU A 173 -29.46 -26.66 5.93
N THR A 174 -29.49 -27.98 5.79
CA THR A 174 -30.30 -28.87 6.63
C THR A 174 -30.03 -28.63 8.13
N ASN A 175 -28.78 -28.34 8.49
CA ASN A 175 -28.34 -28.02 9.85
C ASN A 175 -28.16 -26.52 10.10
N ALA A 176 -28.62 -25.66 9.19
CA ALA A 176 -28.57 -24.21 9.29
C ALA A 176 -29.83 -23.50 8.78
N PRO A 177 -31.03 -23.81 9.32
CA PRO A 177 -32.29 -23.22 8.86
C PRO A 177 -32.39 -21.70 9.08
N GLY A 178 -31.49 -21.10 9.86
CA GLY A 178 -31.44 -19.65 10.09
C GLY A 178 -30.32 -18.94 9.33
N ALA A 179 -29.57 -19.64 8.46
CA ALA A 179 -28.56 -19.03 7.62
C ALA A 179 -29.19 -18.04 6.63
N LEU A 180 -28.60 -16.85 6.51
CA LEU A 180 -29.11 -15.77 5.66
C LEU A 180 -27.96 -15.00 5.01
N VAL A 181 -28.05 -14.80 3.69
CA VAL A 181 -27.13 -13.94 2.95
C VAL A 181 -27.53 -12.47 3.13
N GLN A 182 -26.55 -11.62 3.38
CA GLN A 182 -26.70 -10.19 3.66
C GLN A 182 -25.73 -9.39 2.78
N GLU A 183 -26.04 -8.11 2.56
CA GLU A 183 -25.11 -7.19 1.90
C GLU A 183 -23.95 -6.88 2.83
N THR A 184 -22.70 -7.04 2.37
CA THR A 184 -21.50 -6.59 3.12
C THR A 184 -21.63 -5.11 3.47
N ALA A 185 -22.29 -4.35 2.60
CA ALA A 185 -22.49 -2.93 2.80
C ALA A 185 -23.33 -2.55 4.03
N GLN A 186 -24.15 -3.47 4.52
CA GLN A 186 -25.10 -3.23 5.61
C GLN A 186 -24.61 -3.78 6.95
N VAL A 187 -23.78 -4.83 6.95
CA VAL A 187 -23.42 -5.57 8.18
C VAL A 187 -21.95 -5.53 8.51
N GLN A 188 -21.07 -5.75 7.54
CA GLN A 188 -19.62 -5.65 7.66
C GLN A 188 -19.02 -5.71 6.25
N THR A 189 -18.18 -4.75 5.87
CA THR A 189 -17.44 -4.88 4.61
C THR A 189 -16.53 -6.11 4.68
N PHE A 190 -16.53 -6.93 3.65
CA PHE A 190 -15.59 -8.03 3.50
C PHE A 190 -15.25 -8.16 2.00
N ILE A 191 -15.01 -9.36 1.51
CA ILE A 191 -14.80 -9.63 0.09
C ILE A 191 -16.17 -9.62 -0.59
N GLY A 192 -16.25 -9.08 -1.81
CA GLY A 192 -17.50 -9.05 -2.57
C GLY A 192 -18.61 -8.16 -2.00
N GLU A 193 -19.82 -8.38 -2.50
CA GLU A 193 -21.04 -7.63 -2.15
C GLU A 193 -21.89 -8.39 -1.12
N LYS A 194 -21.76 -9.73 -1.04
CA LYS A 194 -22.54 -10.59 -0.15
C LYS A 194 -21.70 -11.22 0.95
N ILE A 195 -22.36 -11.54 2.06
CA ILE A 195 -21.77 -12.30 3.16
C ILE A 195 -22.83 -13.17 3.82
N LEU A 196 -22.46 -14.35 4.31
CA LEU A 196 -23.39 -15.23 5.00
C LEU A 196 -23.41 -14.96 6.51
N SER A 197 -24.58 -14.63 7.04
CA SER A 197 -24.83 -14.67 8.49
C SER A 197 -25.26 -16.09 8.90
N LEU A 198 -24.37 -16.80 9.59
CA LEU A 198 -24.58 -18.15 10.12
C LEU A 198 -24.87 -18.10 11.63
N PRO A 199 -26.07 -18.52 12.10
CA PRO A 199 -26.38 -18.48 13.53
C PRO A 199 -25.53 -19.43 14.37
N SER A 200 -25.24 -19.04 15.62
CA SER A 200 -24.50 -19.89 16.58
C SER A 200 -25.10 -21.29 16.68
N GLY A 201 -24.24 -22.30 16.65
CA GLY A 201 -24.58 -23.72 16.70
C GLY A 201 -24.99 -24.34 15.37
N GLN A 202 -25.25 -23.55 14.32
CA GLN A 202 -25.66 -24.04 13.02
C GLN A 202 -24.47 -24.34 12.11
N GLU A 203 -24.65 -25.29 11.19
CA GLU A 203 -23.62 -25.79 10.28
C GLU A 203 -24.14 -25.83 8.84
N ILE A 204 -23.32 -25.32 7.91
CA ILE A 204 -23.54 -25.47 6.46
C ILE A 204 -22.54 -26.49 5.88
N ALA A 205 -22.90 -27.11 4.76
CA ALA A 205 -22.00 -27.96 4.00
C ALA A 205 -21.97 -27.56 2.52
N SER A 206 -20.78 -27.58 1.92
CA SER A 206 -20.61 -27.37 0.48
C SER A 206 -21.03 -28.60 -0.32
N ALA A 207 -21.16 -28.43 -1.64
CA ALA A 207 -21.06 -29.56 -2.56
C ALA A 207 -19.68 -30.22 -2.49
N TYR A 208 -19.58 -31.46 -2.99
CA TYR A 208 -18.31 -32.15 -3.17
C TYR A 208 -17.54 -31.57 -4.36
N ILE A 209 -16.27 -31.25 -4.14
CA ILE A 209 -15.32 -30.78 -5.14
C ILE A 209 -14.16 -31.75 -5.32
N ASP A 210 -13.60 -31.79 -6.51
CA ASP A 210 -12.51 -32.68 -6.88
C ASP A 210 -11.15 -32.05 -6.53
N LEU A 211 -10.37 -32.75 -5.70
CA LEU A 211 -8.98 -32.42 -5.37
C LEU A 211 -8.05 -33.39 -6.13
N PRO A 212 -7.44 -32.97 -7.26
CA PRO A 212 -6.81 -33.89 -8.21
C PRO A 212 -5.44 -34.43 -7.76
N VAL A 213 -4.82 -33.85 -6.74
CA VAL A 213 -3.44 -34.19 -6.35
C VAL A 213 -3.40 -34.80 -4.96
N ALA A 214 -2.92 -36.04 -4.89
CA ALA A 214 -2.73 -36.74 -3.63
C ALA A 214 -1.50 -36.22 -2.86
N ASN A 215 -1.47 -36.44 -1.55
CA ASN A 215 -0.31 -36.26 -0.66
C ASN A 215 0.34 -34.88 -0.75
N ARG A 216 -0.49 -33.83 -0.86
CA ARG A 216 -0.09 -32.43 -0.78
C ARG A 216 -0.88 -31.68 0.29
N ALA A 217 -0.41 -30.48 0.63
CA ALA A 217 -1.15 -29.57 1.50
C ALA A 217 -2.31 -28.90 0.77
N TYR A 218 -3.45 -28.82 1.45
CA TYR A 218 -4.58 -27.96 1.14
C TYR A 218 -5.04 -27.25 2.41
N TYR A 219 -5.65 -26.07 2.27
CA TYR A 219 -6.42 -25.47 3.34
C TYR A 219 -7.90 -25.50 3.01
N ALA A 220 -8.68 -26.14 3.88
CA ALA A 220 -10.10 -25.89 3.98
C ALA A 220 -10.28 -24.63 4.82
N MET A 221 -10.82 -23.56 4.24
CA MET A 221 -10.79 -22.22 4.83
C MET A 221 -12.16 -21.55 4.84
N CYS A 222 -12.29 -20.56 5.70
CA CYS A 222 -13.49 -19.75 5.88
C CYS A 222 -13.04 -18.34 6.28
N GLY A 223 -13.41 -17.34 5.48
CA GLY A 223 -13.32 -15.93 5.85
C GLY A 223 -14.30 -15.63 6.98
N VAL A 224 -13.82 -14.95 8.01
CA VAL A 224 -14.59 -14.57 9.19
C VAL A 224 -14.39 -13.08 9.43
N ALA A 225 -15.48 -12.33 9.46
CA ALA A 225 -15.40 -10.87 9.40
C ALA A 225 -14.92 -10.21 10.71
N ARG A 226 -14.99 -10.90 11.86
CA ARG A 226 -14.65 -10.32 13.17
C ARG A 226 -13.97 -11.32 14.12
N GLN A 227 -13.16 -10.79 15.03
CA GLN A 227 -12.34 -11.56 15.98
C GLN A 227 -13.18 -12.32 17.03
N GLU A 228 -14.35 -11.81 17.42
CA GLU A 228 -15.22 -12.46 18.40
C GLU A 228 -15.99 -13.66 17.83
N MET A 229 -16.06 -13.77 16.50
CA MET A 229 -16.77 -14.83 15.80
C MET A 229 -15.89 -16.08 15.71
N ALA A 230 -16.36 -17.19 16.26
CA ALA A 230 -15.64 -18.46 16.21
C ALA A 230 -16.35 -19.49 15.34
N VAL A 231 -15.59 -20.14 14.46
CA VAL A 231 -16.07 -21.22 13.59
C VAL A 231 -15.29 -22.51 13.84
N THR A 232 -15.93 -23.63 13.51
CA THR A 232 -15.27 -24.93 13.35
C THR A 232 -15.29 -25.30 11.88
N ILE A 233 -14.14 -25.74 11.35
CA ILE A 233 -13.99 -26.23 9.97
C ILE A 233 -13.78 -27.74 9.99
N ASN A 234 -14.69 -28.46 9.36
CA ASN A 234 -14.61 -29.90 9.12
C ASN A 234 -14.54 -30.18 7.62
N VAL A 235 -13.99 -31.33 7.25
CA VAL A 235 -14.00 -31.83 5.87
C VAL A 235 -14.48 -33.28 5.88
N ASP A 236 -15.33 -33.64 4.92
CA ASP A 236 -15.70 -35.04 4.69
C ASP A 236 -15.11 -35.53 3.36
N ASP A 237 -14.77 -36.82 3.30
CA ASP A 237 -14.47 -37.52 2.06
C ASP A 237 -15.74 -37.83 1.25
N GLU A 238 -15.55 -38.35 0.03
CA GLU A 238 -16.63 -38.71 -0.90
C GLU A 238 -17.64 -39.73 -0.33
N GLN A 239 -17.28 -40.50 0.71
CA GLN A 239 -18.17 -41.41 1.40
C GLN A 239 -18.93 -40.74 2.57
N GLY A 240 -18.71 -39.44 2.79
CA GLY A 240 -19.29 -38.66 3.88
C GLY A 240 -18.62 -38.93 5.23
N LYS A 241 -17.43 -39.53 5.26
CA LYS A 241 -16.69 -39.73 6.51
C LYS A 241 -15.85 -38.50 6.82
N PRO A 242 -15.79 -38.06 8.09
CA PRO A 242 -14.93 -36.95 8.47
C PRO A 242 -13.45 -37.27 8.24
N VAL A 243 -12.74 -36.31 7.67
CA VAL A 243 -11.30 -36.32 7.46
C VAL A 243 -10.60 -35.85 8.75
N TYR A 244 -9.63 -36.65 9.21
CA TYR A 244 -8.78 -36.32 10.35
C TYR A 244 -7.34 -36.19 9.89
N CYS A 245 -6.76 -35.01 10.09
CA CYS A 245 -5.35 -34.74 9.82
C CYS A 245 -4.65 -34.38 11.13
N GLN A 246 -3.42 -34.88 11.28
CA GLN A 246 -2.58 -34.62 12.43
C GLN A 246 -1.18 -34.27 11.97
N PHE A 247 -0.67 -33.14 12.45
CA PHE A 247 0.71 -32.75 12.29
C PHE A 247 1.54 -33.26 13.47
N VAL A 248 2.57 -34.06 13.16
CA VAL A 248 3.42 -34.73 14.14
C VAL A 248 4.82 -34.14 14.08
N PHE A 249 5.33 -33.65 15.21
CA PHE A 249 6.70 -33.14 15.33
C PHE A 249 7.30 -33.56 16.67
N GLY A 250 8.34 -34.41 16.61
CA GLY A 250 8.85 -35.11 17.78
C GLY A 250 7.75 -35.95 18.45
N THR A 251 7.52 -35.73 19.75
CA THR A 251 6.45 -36.40 20.52
C THR A 251 5.12 -35.62 20.53
N ASN A 252 5.09 -34.43 19.94
CA ASN A 252 3.89 -33.60 19.92
C ASN A 252 3.03 -33.94 18.70
N ILE A 253 1.73 -34.10 18.94
CA ILE A 253 0.73 -34.32 17.91
C ILE A 253 -0.27 -33.18 17.98
N ARG A 254 -0.47 -32.48 16.87
CA ARG A 254 -1.46 -31.42 16.72
C ARG A 254 -2.51 -31.88 15.71
N GLN A 255 -3.77 -31.90 16.11
CA GLN A 255 -4.85 -32.05 15.13
C GLN A 255 -4.91 -30.78 14.28
N THR A 256 -5.00 -30.95 12.97
CA THR A 256 -5.08 -29.85 12.00
C THR A 256 -6.37 -29.88 11.18
N CYS A 257 -7.05 -31.03 11.15
CA CYS A 257 -8.43 -31.16 10.68
C CYS A 257 -9.16 -32.16 11.57
N PRO A 258 -10.35 -31.82 12.10
CA PRO A 258 -10.97 -30.50 12.02
C PRO A 258 -10.25 -29.43 12.85
N GLU A 259 -10.39 -28.17 12.46
CA GLU A 259 -9.95 -27.01 13.25
C GLU A 259 -11.15 -26.47 14.02
N VAL A 260 -11.10 -26.52 15.35
CA VAL A 260 -12.29 -26.38 16.22
C VAL A 260 -12.30 -25.05 16.96
N ALA A 261 -13.44 -24.36 16.91
CA ALA A 261 -13.74 -23.13 17.65
C ALA A 261 -12.60 -22.10 17.57
N ARG A 262 -12.30 -21.66 16.35
CA ARG A 262 -11.27 -20.66 16.06
C ARG A 262 -11.86 -19.38 15.52
N SER A 263 -11.14 -18.30 15.79
CA SER A 263 -11.47 -16.96 15.35
C SER A 263 -10.24 -16.33 14.70
N PRO A 264 -10.43 -15.40 13.74
CA PRO A 264 -9.32 -14.64 13.18
C PRO A 264 -8.70 -13.71 14.23
N MET A 265 -7.61 -13.04 13.87
CA MET A 265 -7.09 -11.91 14.65
C MET A 265 -7.97 -10.65 14.47
N LEU A 266 -7.55 -9.52 15.05
CA LEU A 266 -8.29 -8.26 14.99
C LEU A 266 -8.56 -7.84 13.54
N GLY A 267 -9.75 -7.26 13.27
CA GLY A 267 -10.12 -6.73 11.94
C GLY A 267 -10.62 -7.76 10.92
N GLY A 268 -10.85 -9.01 11.34
CA GLY A 268 -11.28 -10.12 10.46
C GLY A 268 -10.10 -10.88 9.86
N GLY A 269 -10.38 -11.98 9.15
CA GLY A 269 -9.34 -12.87 8.63
C GLY A 269 -9.89 -14.20 8.15
N PHE A 270 -9.01 -15.18 7.98
CA PHE A 270 -9.39 -16.54 7.60
C PHE A 270 -9.09 -17.52 8.72
N VAL A 271 -10.07 -18.35 9.04
CA VAL A 271 -9.87 -19.59 9.80
C VAL A 271 -9.66 -20.72 8.79
N PHE A 272 -8.75 -21.65 9.07
CA PHE A 272 -8.51 -22.78 8.17
C PHE A 272 -8.09 -24.06 8.90
N ALA A 273 -8.43 -25.19 8.30
CA ALA A 273 -7.94 -26.52 8.67
C ALA A 273 -6.87 -26.95 7.64
N LEU A 274 -5.71 -27.42 8.12
CA LEU A 274 -4.65 -27.96 7.27
C LEU A 274 -4.96 -29.43 6.95
N LEU A 275 -5.20 -29.69 5.66
CA LEU A 275 -5.36 -31.01 5.08
C LEU A 275 -4.03 -31.45 4.47
N HIS A 276 -3.58 -32.66 4.77
CA HIS A 276 -2.37 -33.22 4.19
C HIS A 276 -2.39 -34.75 4.25
N GLY A 277 -1.58 -35.40 3.40
CA GLY A 277 -1.52 -36.87 3.34
C GLY A 277 -2.80 -37.55 2.85
N LEU A 278 -3.66 -36.80 2.15
CA LEU A 278 -4.92 -37.29 1.60
C LEU A 278 -4.72 -37.89 0.20
N PRO A 279 -5.49 -38.91 -0.21
CA PRO A 279 -5.54 -39.32 -1.60
C PRO A 279 -6.16 -38.21 -2.48
N ALA A 280 -5.96 -38.30 -3.79
CA ALA A 280 -6.77 -37.53 -4.73
C ALA A 280 -8.21 -38.07 -4.68
N GLY A 281 -9.20 -37.19 -4.75
CA GLY A 281 -10.60 -37.58 -4.60
C GLY A 281 -11.52 -36.40 -4.38
N ARG A 282 -12.77 -36.70 -4.02
CA ARG A 282 -13.79 -35.67 -3.78
C ARG A 282 -13.93 -35.37 -2.30
N TYR A 283 -14.01 -34.08 -1.98
CA TYR A 283 -14.09 -33.60 -0.62
C TYR A 283 -15.13 -32.49 -0.51
N ARG A 284 -15.73 -32.34 0.67
CA ARG A 284 -16.60 -31.19 0.96
C ARG A 284 -16.22 -30.56 2.29
N ILE A 285 -16.34 -29.24 2.37
CA ILE A 285 -16.11 -28.47 3.59
C ILE A 285 -17.43 -28.29 4.34
N ARG A 286 -17.38 -28.35 5.67
CA ARG A 286 -18.48 -28.01 6.57
C ARG A 286 -18.02 -26.93 7.54
N VAL A 287 -18.81 -25.89 7.70
CA VAL A 287 -18.51 -24.76 8.57
C VAL A 287 -19.62 -24.61 9.58
N LYS A 288 -19.25 -24.63 10.86
CA LYS A 288 -20.16 -24.45 11.99
C LYS A 288 -19.83 -23.18 12.75
N ALA A 289 -20.83 -22.34 13.01
CA ALA A 289 -20.68 -21.22 13.94
C ALA A 289 -20.73 -21.74 15.39
N GLU A 290 -19.80 -21.33 16.24
CA GLU A 290 -19.65 -21.87 17.60
C GLU A 290 -20.24 -20.92 18.65
N ASN A 291 -19.50 -19.88 19.02
CA ASN A 291 -19.77 -19.06 20.21
C ASN A 291 -20.78 -17.91 19.99
N SER A 292 -21.07 -17.57 18.74
CA SER A 292 -21.88 -16.42 18.34
C SER A 292 -22.38 -16.60 16.90
N ASN A 293 -23.28 -15.73 16.46
CA ASN A 293 -23.60 -15.65 15.03
C ASN A 293 -22.36 -15.16 14.28
N CYS A 294 -21.99 -15.87 13.22
CA CYS A 294 -20.79 -15.56 12.44
C CYS A 294 -21.18 -14.95 11.11
N LEU A 295 -20.46 -13.91 10.69
CA LEU A 295 -20.46 -13.41 9.32
C LEU A 295 -19.29 -14.10 8.60
N ILE A 296 -19.61 -14.98 7.66
CA ILE A 296 -18.65 -15.82 6.97
C ILE A 296 -18.71 -15.67 5.46
N ASP A 297 -17.56 -15.86 4.83
CA ASP A 297 -17.36 -15.68 3.39
C ASP A 297 -16.18 -16.53 2.87
N GLU A 298 -15.97 -16.60 1.55
CA GLU A 298 -14.84 -17.30 0.92
C GLU A 298 -14.60 -18.72 1.48
N VAL A 299 -15.67 -19.50 1.59
CA VAL A 299 -15.63 -20.85 2.17
C VAL A 299 -15.24 -21.87 1.09
N ASP A 300 -14.00 -22.37 1.14
CA ASP A 300 -13.42 -23.16 0.05
C ASP A 300 -12.34 -24.15 0.53
N ILE A 301 -11.89 -25.04 -0.36
CA ILE A 301 -10.69 -25.88 -0.16
C ILE A 301 -9.69 -25.60 -1.27
N ARG A 302 -8.53 -25.00 -0.94
CA ARG A 302 -7.55 -24.53 -1.93
C ARG A 302 -6.19 -25.22 -1.81
N PRO A 303 -5.46 -25.38 -2.93
CA PRO A 303 -4.05 -25.81 -2.89
C PRO A 303 -3.24 -24.79 -2.09
N ALA A 304 -2.45 -25.28 -1.14
CA ALA A 304 -1.66 -24.44 -0.23
C ALA A 304 -0.16 -24.75 -0.30
N LEU A 305 0.67 -23.75 0.04
CA LEU A 305 2.11 -23.89 0.32
C LEU A 305 3.00 -24.28 -0.87
N ASP A 306 2.51 -24.09 -2.10
CA ASP A 306 3.32 -24.31 -3.30
C ASP A 306 4.27 -23.16 -3.58
N VAL A 307 5.38 -23.50 -4.24
CA VAL A 307 6.40 -22.56 -4.67
C VAL A 307 6.72 -22.75 -6.16
N GLY A 308 6.73 -21.68 -6.95
CA GLY A 308 7.25 -21.75 -8.32
C GLY A 308 8.74 -22.13 -8.34
N VAL A 309 9.57 -21.33 -7.68
CA VAL A 309 11.01 -21.55 -7.53
C VAL A 309 11.43 -21.57 -6.05
N GLY A 310 11.97 -22.68 -5.57
CA GLY A 310 12.48 -22.84 -4.21
C GLY A 310 14.01 -22.78 -4.13
N VAL A 311 14.54 -22.02 -3.17
CA VAL A 311 15.97 -22.04 -2.77
C VAL A 311 16.05 -22.41 -1.29
N VAL A 312 16.40 -23.66 -1.01
CA VAL A 312 16.12 -24.27 0.30
C VAL A 312 17.39 -24.32 1.15
N GLY A 313 17.49 -23.50 2.19
CA GLY A 313 18.50 -23.68 3.24
C GLY A 313 18.03 -24.61 4.35
N SER A 314 16.76 -24.49 4.72
CA SER A 314 16.05 -25.33 5.69
C SER A 314 14.56 -25.32 5.36
N THR A 315 13.80 -26.32 5.81
CA THR A 315 12.34 -26.28 5.72
C THR A 315 11.73 -25.81 7.03
N TYR A 316 10.49 -25.31 6.99
CA TYR A 316 9.75 -24.84 8.15
C TYR A 316 8.30 -25.31 8.06
N PRO A 317 7.96 -26.47 8.64
CA PRO A 317 6.66 -27.12 8.46
C PRO A 317 5.55 -26.52 9.34
N TRP A 318 5.68 -25.27 9.79
CA TRP A 318 4.76 -24.60 10.72
C TRP A 318 3.49 -24.10 10.03
N ALA A 319 2.68 -24.99 9.47
CA ALA A 319 1.59 -24.67 8.55
C ALA A 319 0.16 -24.77 9.14
N TYR A 320 -0.01 -25.14 10.40
CA TYR A 320 -1.36 -25.27 11.00
C TYR A 320 -1.87 -23.91 11.50
N TYR A 321 -3.18 -23.80 11.74
CA TYR A 321 -3.83 -22.53 12.07
C TYR A 321 -3.10 -21.72 13.14
N LYS A 322 -2.88 -22.34 14.31
CA LYS A 322 -2.24 -21.67 15.43
C LYS A 322 -0.81 -21.19 15.12
N SER A 323 0.00 -21.94 14.38
CA SER A 323 1.37 -21.48 14.07
C SER A 323 1.37 -20.25 13.16
N ILE A 324 0.49 -20.23 12.17
CA ILE A 324 0.32 -19.05 11.31
C ILE A 324 -0.17 -17.84 12.11
N ILE A 325 -1.12 -18.03 13.02
CA ILE A 325 -1.63 -16.95 13.84
C ILE A 325 -0.59 -16.45 14.86
N ASP A 326 0.23 -17.34 15.42
CA ASP A 326 1.29 -17.00 16.38
C ASP A 326 2.50 -16.33 15.71
N GLY A 327 2.55 -16.26 14.38
CA GLY A 327 3.65 -15.60 13.66
C GLY A 327 4.77 -16.53 13.21
N ASP A 328 4.63 -17.85 13.38
CA ASP A 328 5.64 -18.81 12.94
C ASP A 328 5.86 -18.69 11.42
N TYR A 329 7.12 -18.86 11.01
CA TYR A 329 7.50 -18.84 9.61
C TYR A 329 7.24 -20.20 8.97
N THR A 330 6.67 -20.23 7.77
CA THR A 330 6.29 -21.47 7.08
C THR A 330 6.92 -21.50 5.70
N ALA A 331 7.65 -22.56 5.39
CA ALA A 331 8.24 -22.77 4.07
C ALA A 331 8.40 -24.26 3.81
N PHE A 332 8.09 -24.67 2.57
CA PHE A 332 8.38 -26.03 2.09
C PHE A 332 7.80 -27.17 2.96
N PHE A 333 6.56 -27.00 3.46
CA PHE A 333 5.89 -28.00 4.31
C PHE A 333 5.89 -29.40 3.68
N ASP A 334 5.42 -29.49 2.44
CA ASP A 334 5.32 -30.73 1.66
C ASP A 334 6.67 -31.37 1.31
N TYR A 335 7.75 -30.62 1.51
CA TYR A 335 9.12 -31.00 1.17
C TYR A 335 10.00 -31.15 2.40
N THR A 336 9.39 -31.26 3.58
CA THR A 336 10.06 -31.57 4.85
C THR A 336 10.10 -33.07 5.09
N GLU A 337 11.24 -33.61 5.50
CA GLU A 337 11.38 -35.00 5.88
C GLU A 337 10.47 -35.32 7.09
N PRO A 338 9.59 -36.34 6.99
CA PRO A 338 8.66 -36.67 8.06
C PRO A 338 9.34 -36.91 9.41
N GLY A 339 8.82 -36.27 10.46
CA GLY A 339 9.34 -36.39 11.83
C GLY A 339 10.54 -35.49 12.15
N THR A 340 11.04 -34.71 11.17
CA THR A 340 12.08 -33.71 11.38
C THR A 340 11.49 -32.32 11.61
N TRP A 341 12.32 -31.39 12.09
CA TRP A 341 11.91 -30.01 12.37
C TRP A 341 12.15 -29.06 11.19
N SER A 342 13.14 -29.36 10.36
CA SER A 342 13.60 -28.44 9.31
C SER A 342 14.43 -29.11 8.21
N THR A 343 14.42 -30.44 8.14
CA THR A 343 15.24 -31.18 7.18
C THR A 343 14.48 -31.30 5.86
N PRO A 344 15.03 -30.82 4.73
CA PRO A 344 14.43 -31.05 3.43
C PRO A 344 14.41 -32.54 3.05
N LEU A 345 13.49 -32.95 2.18
CA LEU A 345 13.52 -34.28 1.57
C LEU A 345 14.84 -34.52 0.81
N PRO A 346 15.34 -35.77 0.71
CA PRO A 346 16.65 -36.07 0.12
C PRO A 346 16.87 -35.62 -1.33
N ASP A 347 15.79 -35.45 -2.10
CA ASP A 347 15.80 -35.00 -3.50
C ASP A 347 15.74 -33.47 -3.65
N ILE A 348 15.60 -32.75 -2.54
CA ILE A 348 15.57 -31.28 -2.50
C ILE A 348 16.99 -30.76 -2.21
N PRO A 349 17.57 -29.93 -3.10
CA PRO A 349 18.90 -29.41 -2.88
C PRO A 349 18.92 -28.48 -1.66
N GLN A 350 19.84 -28.75 -0.74
CA GLN A 350 20.10 -27.88 0.39
C GLN A 350 21.22 -26.90 0.05
N VAL A 351 20.89 -25.61 0.10
CA VAL A 351 21.73 -24.47 -0.28
C VAL A 351 22.30 -23.85 0.99
N SER A 352 23.61 -23.62 1.04
CA SER A 352 24.29 -23.08 2.22
C SER A 352 25.54 -22.32 1.84
N GLY A 353 25.98 -21.44 2.75
CA GLY A 353 27.09 -20.53 2.51
C GLY A 353 26.68 -19.31 1.68
N SER A 354 27.61 -18.37 1.55
CA SER A 354 27.44 -17.22 0.67
C SER A 354 27.53 -17.64 -0.80
N CYS A 355 26.41 -17.52 -1.51
CA CYS A 355 26.34 -17.73 -2.95
C CYS A 355 25.28 -16.81 -3.58
N THR A 356 25.16 -16.83 -4.91
CA THR A 356 24.14 -16.08 -5.64
C THR A 356 23.27 -17.02 -6.45
N VAL A 357 21.95 -16.86 -6.40
CA VAL A 357 21.02 -17.55 -7.29
C VAL A 357 20.31 -16.52 -8.15
N THR A 358 20.32 -16.71 -9.47
CA THR A 358 19.72 -15.78 -10.42
C THR A 358 18.51 -16.42 -11.09
N VAL A 359 17.39 -15.69 -11.18
CA VAL A 359 16.22 -16.07 -11.96
C VAL A 359 15.87 -14.92 -12.91
N ARG A 360 15.73 -15.20 -14.21
CA ARG A 360 15.51 -14.14 -15.20
C ARG A 360 14.66 -14.52 -16.40
N ASN A 361 14.18 -13.50 -17.12
CA ASN A 361 13.61 -13.56 -18.47
C ASN A 361 12.40 -14.48 -18.64
N GLY A 362 11.30 -14.29 -17.93
CA GLY A 362 10.08 -15.06 -18.18
C GLY A 362 8.98 -14.87 -17.16
N VAL A 363 8.03 -15.81 -17.14
CA VAL A 363 6.84 -15.74 -16.28
C VAL A 363 6.84 -16.88 -15.27
N ILE A 364 6.55 -16.57 -14.01
CA ILE A 364 6.24 -17.54 -12.95
C ILE A 364 4.79 -17.34 -12.56
N ARG A 365 3.95 -18.38 -12.74
CA ARG A 365 2.49 -18.29 -12.60
C ARG A 365 1.92 -19.35 -11.67
N SER A 366 1.07 -18.93 -10.74
CA SER A 366 0.15 -19.84 -10.04
C SER A 366 -0.95 -20.27 -11.00
N GLY A 367 -1.13 -21.57 -11.22
CA GLY A 367 -2.16 -22.10 -12.13
C GLY A 367 -3.55 -22.24 -11.51
N ALA A 368 -3.72 -21.94 -10.23
CA ALA A 368 -5.00 -21.97 -9.52
C ALA A 368 -5.12 -20.84 -8.49
N LEU A 369 -6.35 -20.60 -8.00
CA LEU A 369 -6.58 -19.77 -6.83
C LEU A 369 -6.00 -20.48 -5.61
N GLY A 370 -4.83 -20.03 -5.17
CA GLY A 370 -4.09 -20.65 -4.09
C GLY A 370 -4.41 -20.05 -2.73
N VAL A 371 -3.74 -20.59 -1.72
CA VAL A 371 -3.65 -19.96 -0.40
C VAL A 371 -2.27 -20.17 0.21
N ARG A 372 -1.65 -19.08 0.71
CA ARG A 372 -0.24 -19.10 1.18
C ARG A 372 0.69 -19.82 0.20
N SER A 373 0.81 -19.31 -1.02
CA SER A 373 1.72 -19.84 -2.04
C SER A 373 2.68 -18.75 -2.49
N TRP A 374 3.79 -19.13 -3.13
CA TRP A 374 4.85 -18.21 -3.54
C TRP A 374 5.30 -18.45 -4.98
N GLY A 375 5.51 -17.38 -5.74
CA GLY A 375 6.24 -17.49 -7.01
C GLY A 375 7.69 -17.96 -6.78
N LEU A 376 8.36 -17.36 -5.79
CA LEU A 376 9.69 -17.73 -5.35
C LEU A 376 9.79 -17.63 -3.83
N GLN A 377 10.33 -18.66 -3.20
CA GLN A 377 10.61 -18.67 -1.77
C GLN A 377 12.06 -19.11 -1.51
N SER A 378 12.74 -18.44 -0.57
CA SER A 378 14.08 -18.82 -0.12
C SER A 378 14.18 -18.88 1.40
N THR A 379 14.80 -19.96 1.88
CA THR A 379 15.18 -20.13 3.29
C THR A 379 16.68 -20.12 3.52
N ALA A 380 17.46 -19.87 2.46
CA ALA A 380 18.91 -19.85 2.53
C ALA A 380 19.40 -18.44 2.89
N GLU A 381 19.55 -18.17 4.20
CA GLU A 381 19.84 -16.84 4.77
C GLU A 381 21.07 -16.14 4.15
N GLU A 382 22.11 -16.91 3.82
CA GLU A 382 23.37 -16.38 3.29
C GLU A 382 23.38 -16.20 1.77
N VAL A 383 22.31 -16.59 1.08
CA VAL A 383 22.22 -16.56 -0.39
C VAL A 383 21.61 -15.25 -0.86
N GLY A 384 22.29 -14.60 -1.79
CA GLY A 384 21.74 -13.45 -2.51
C GLY A 384 20.89 -13.92 -3.69
N ILE A 385 19.63 -13.48 -3.77
CA ILE A 385 18.78 -13.71 -4.93
C ILE A 385 18.93 -12.56 -5.92
N VAL A 386 19.04 -12.85 -7.21
CA VAL A 386 18.97 -11.84 -8.28
C VAL A 386 17.78 -12.16 -9.16
N LEU A 387 16.83 -11.23 -9.24
CA LEU A 387 15.67 -11.31 -10.13
C LEU A 387 15.81 -10.23 -11.19
N ASP A 388 15.81 -10.62 -12.45
CA ASP A 388 15.90 -9.67 -13.56
C ASP A 388 14.93 -10.04 -14.68
N ASN A 389 14.07 -9.11 -15.09
CA ASN A 389 13.14 -9.34 -16.20
C ASN A 389 12.20 -10.55 -15.95
N VAL A 390 11.63 -10.64 -14.75
CA VAL A 390 10.68 -11.71 -14.36
C VAL A 390 9.30 -11.15 -14.08
N ARG A 391 8.27 -11.83 -14.58
CA ARG A 391 6.88 -11.57 -14.25
C ARG A 391 6.33 -12.63 -13.30
N PHE A 392 5.67 -12.19 -12.24
CA PHE A 392 4.96 -13.05 -11.30
C PHE A 392 3.45 -12.84 -11.44
N GLU A 393 2.71 -13.94 -11.53
CA GLU A 393 1.25 -13.93 -11.58
C GLU A 393 0.71 -14.90 -10.53
N ALA A 394 -0.07 -14.40 -9.56
CA ALA A 394 -0.73 -15.26 -8.60
C ALA A 394 -2.09 -14.69 -8.17
N ALA A 395 -2.99 -15.59 -7.77
CA ALA A 395 -4.33 -15.23 -7.34
C ALA A 395 -4.79 -16.13 -6.18
N GLY A 396 -5.60 -15.59 -5.27
CA GLY A 396 -6.08 -16.25 -4.06
C GLY A 396 -5.57 -15.60 -2.77
N ILE A 397 -5.82 -16.23 -1.62
CA ILE A 397 -5.60 -15.61 -0.30
C ILE A 397 -4.14 -15.75 0.15
N ASN A 398 -3.45 -14.65 0.43
CA ASN A 398 -2.00 -14.67 0.73
C ASN A 398 -1.19 -15.40 -0.35
N THR A 399 -1.55 -15.23 -1.63
CA THR A 399 -0.70 -15.68 -2.72
C THR A 399 0.32 -14.60 -3.01
N ASN A 400 1.59 -14.92 -2.78
CA ASN A 400 2.69 -13.96 -2.77
C ASN A 400 3.62 -14.24 -3.95
N ALA A 401 4.38 -13.25 -4.38
CA ALA A 401 5.35 -13.41 -5.45
C ALA A 401 6.71 -13.86 -4.92
N VAL A 402 7.27 -13.17 -3.93
CA VAL A 402 8.66 -13.37 -3.49
C VAL A 402 8.74 -13.31 -1.96
N ASP A 403 9.33 -14.32 -1.34
CA ASP A 403 9.69 -14.34 0.09
C ASP A 403 11.13 -14.84 0.23
N VAL A 404 12.06 -13.92 0.48
CA VAL A 404 13.50 -14.22 0.48
C VAL A 404 14.27 -13.38 1.51
N PRO A 405 15.41 -13.87 2.03
CA PRO A 405 16.26 -13.10 2.94
C PRO A 405 16.83 -11.84 2.30
N GLN A 406 17.37 -11.95 1.08
CA GLN A 406 18.02 -10.83 0.38
C GLN A 406 17.79 -10.96 -1.11
N ALA A 407 17.50 -9.84 -1.78
CA ALA A 407 17.42 -9.80 -3.23
C ALA A 407 17.93 -8.48 -3.83
N VAL A 408 18.43 -8.60 -5.07
CA VAL A 408 18.45 -7.52 -6.06
C VAL A 408 17.35 -7.83 -7.05
N ILE A 409 16.38 -6.93 -7.21
CA ILE A 409 15.21 -7.12 -8.06
C ILE A 409 15.17 -5.98 -9.07
N THR A 410 15.36 -6.29 -10.35
CA THR A 410 15.39 -5.31 -11.43
C THR A 410 14.44 -5.69 -12.55
N ASN A 411 13.77 -4.70 -13.14
CA ASN A 411 12.95 -4.90 -14.34
C ASN A 411 11.91 -6.01 -14.15
N CYS A 412 11.31 -6.15 -12.96
CA CYS A 412 10.34 -7.21 -12.66
C CYS A 412 8.91 -6.68 -12.63
N ARG A 413 7.94 -7.57 -12.83
CA ARG A 413 6.51 -7.24 -12.71
C ARG A 413 5.80 -8.23 -11.81
N PHE A 414 4.97 -7.72 -10.91
CA PHE A 414 4.25 -8.48 -9.91
C PHE A 414 2.75 -8.21 -10.09
N GLU A 415 1.99 -9.21 -10.51
CA GLU A 415 0.53 -9.15 -10.70
C GLU A 415 -0.15 -10.10 -9.71
N LEU A 416 -0.71 -9.54 -8.64
CA LEU A 416 -1.28 -10.29 -7.54
C LEU A 416 -2.76 -9.98 -7.38
N ASP A 417 -3.60 -11.00 -7.52
CA ASP A 417 -5.02 -10.93 -7.18
C ASP A 417 -5.27 -11.62 -5.84
N SER A 418 -4.90 -10.92 -4.76
CA SER A 418 -5.15 -11.37 -3.38
C SER A 418 -6.18 -10.44 -2.76
N PRO A 419 -7.49 -10.79 -2.77
CA PRO A 419 -8.55 -9.90 -2.31
C PRO A 419 -8.52 -9.68 -0.78
N PHE A 420 -7.83 -10.54 -0.04
CA PHE A 420 -7.71 -10.46 1.42
C PHE A 420 -6.53 -11.30 1.94
N ILE A 421 -6.35 -11.33 3.26
CA ILE A 421 -5.30 -12.09 3.95
C ILE A 421 -5.82 -12.79 5.22
N ILE A 422 -5.12 -13.85 5.64
CA ILE A 422 -5.38 -14.62 6.83
C ILE A 422 -5.25 -13.78 8.10
N ASN A 423 -4.18 -12.98 8.20
CA ASN A 423 -3.87 -12.17 9.37
C ASN A 423 -3.21 -10.84 8.98
N ARG A 424 -3.94 -9.73 9.18
CA ARG A 424 -3.46 -8.36 8.87
C ARG A 424 -2.31 -7.85 9.73
N HIS A 425 -1.99 -8.52 10.83
CA HIS A 425 -0.82 -8.15 11.63
C HIS A 425 0.48 -8.71 11.05
N ARG A 426 0.40 -9.62 10.06
CA ARG A 426 1.56 -10.19 9.40
C ARG A 426 1.92 -9.38 8.15
N VAL A 427 2.58 -8.25 8.36
CA VAL A 427 3.14 -7.43 7.26
C VAL A 427 4.19 -8.18 6.41
N GLY A 428 4.74 -9.29 6.94
CA GLY A 428 5.59 -10.21 6.17
C GLY A 428 4.85 -11.11 5.18
N ASP A 429 3.52 -11.14 5.21
CA ASP A 429 2.72 -11.89 4.22
C ASP A 429 2.31 -11.00 3.01
N GLN A 430 3.05 -9.91 2.73
CA GLN A 430 2.88 -9.08 1.53
C GLN A 430 3.44 -9.77 0.26
N PRO A 431 3.03 -9.34 -0.95
CA PRO A 431 3.47 -9.93 -2.21
C PRO A 431 4.98 -10.13 -2.36
N VAL A 432 5.77 -9.13 -1.97
CA VAL A 432 7.24 -9.21 -1.95
C VAL A 432 7.73 -8.92 -0.54
N TYR A 433 8.36 -9.91 0.07
CA TYR A 433 8.93 -9.81 1.41
C TYR A 433 10.43 -10.08 1.41
N LEU A 434 11.21 -9.06 1.78
CA LEU A 434 12.67 -9.09 1.91
C LEU A 434 13.03 -9.07 3.39
N ARG A 435 13.25 -10.26 3.95
CA ARG A 435 13.19 -10.50 5.40
C ARG A 435 14.54 -10.55 6.14
N GLY A 436 15.64 -10.57 5.42
CA GLY A 436 16.99 -10.67 6.00
C GLY A 436 17.55 -9.31 6.39
N ASP A 437 18.77 -9.34 6.93
CA ASP A 437 19.45 -8.16 7.49
C ASP A 437 20.41 -7.48 6.49
N ARG A 438 20.58 -8.05 5.30
CA ARG A 438 21.51 -7.53 4.29
C ARG A 438 20.79 -6.59 3.32
N PRO A 439 21.40 -5.45 2.93
CA PRO A 439 20.76 -4.49 2.04
C PRO A 439 20.22 -5.14 0.77
N ALA A 440 19.03 -4.71 0.37
CA ALA A 440 18.39 -5.08 -0.88
C ALA A 440 18.29 -3.88 -1.83
N GLU A 441 18.11 -4.16 -3.11
CA GLU A 441 17.84 -3.16 -4.14
C GLU A 441 16.64 -3.60 -4.97
N VAL A 442 15.66 -2.71 -5.12
CA VAL A 442 14.45 -2.92 -5.93
C VAL A 442 14.30 -1.76 -6.89
N ALA A 443 14.51 -2.02 -8.18
CA ALA A 443 14.55 -0.97 -9.19
C ALA A 443 13.82 -1.33 -10.49
N ASN A 444 13.21 -0.32 -11.14
CA ASN A 444 12.56 -0.47 -12.45
C ASN A 444 11.45 -1.55 -12.47
N CYS A 445 10.77 -1.77 -11.35
CA CYS A 445 9.75 -2.80 -11.20
C CYS A 445 8.33 -2.23 -11.22
N GLN A 446 7.34 -3.10 -11.45
CA GLN A 446 5.92 -2.77 -11.38
C GLN A 446 5.20 -3.72 -10.44
N PHE A 447 4.49 -3.18 -9.45
CA PHE A 447 3.72 -3.92 -8.47
C PHE A 447 2.24 -3.60 -8.64
N ILE A 448 1.42 -4.62 -8.91
CA ILE A 448 0.02 -4.44 -9.31
C ILE A 448 -0.86 -5.40 -8.52
N GLY A 449 -1.78 -4.83 -7.74
CA GLY A 449 -2.71 -5.56 -6.90
C GLY A 449 -2.09 -6.03 -5.59
N GLY A 450 -2.79 -6.96 -4.94
CA GLY A 450 -2.42 -7.55 -3.66
C GLY A 450 -2.78 -6.69 -2.44
N GLN A 451 -2.54 -7.25 -1.26
CA GLN A 451 -2.70 -6.57 0.02
C GLN A 451 -1.36 -5.96 0.44
N GLY A 452 -1.05 -4.78 -0.11
CA GLY A 452 0.28 -4.17 -0.10
C GLY A 452 1.13 -4.62 -1.28
N CYS A 453 2.40 -4.22 -1.32
CA CYS A 453 3.30 -4.64 -2.42
C CYS A 453 4.66 -5.14 -1.92
N LEU A 454 5.35 -4.35 -1.11
CA LEU A 454 6.74 -4.60 -0.71
C LEU A 454 6.97 -4.36 0.78
N THR A 455 7.50 -5.36 1.48
CA THR A 455 8.05 -5.22 2.83
C THR A 455 9.56 -5.44 2.79
N LEU A 456 10.32 -4.53 3.40
CA LEU A 456 11.78 -4.64 3.54
C LEU A 456 12.24 -4.33 4.97
N GLY A 457 13.05 -5.24 5.53
CA GLY A 457 13.59 -5.13 6.89
C GLY A 457 15.05 -4.69 6.97
N ALA A 458 15.84 -4.88 5.90
CA ALA A 458 17.27 -4.65 5.94
C ALA A 458 17.65 -3.16 5.89
N ASP A 459 18.61 -2.78 6.74
CA ASP A 459 19.21 -1.45 6.76
C ASP A 459 19.84 -1.09 5.39
N ASN A 460 19.85 0.20 5.06
CA ASN A 460 20.49 0.78 3.86
C ASN A 460 20.01 0.23 2.52
N SER A 461 18.82 -0.38 2.47
CA SER A 461 18.20 -0.86 1.23
C SER A 461 17.74 0.30 0.34
N LEU A 462 17.64 0.03 -0.97
CA LEU A 462 17.26 1.00 -1.99
C LEU A 462 15.99 0.56 -2.72
N VAL A 463 15.05 1.50 -2.91
CA VAL A 463 13.82 1.29 -3.68
C VAL A 463 13.61 2.47 -4.62
N HIS A 464 13.79 2.28 -5.93
CA HIS A 464 13.69 3.39 -6.87
C HIS A 464 13.21 3.07 -8.28
N ASP A 465 12.68 4.08 -8.97
CA ASP A 465 12.19 3.97 -10.35
C ASP A 465 11.11 2.88 -10.54
N ASN A 466 10.30 2.62 -9.50
CA ASN A 466 9.24 1.62 -9.54
C ASN A 466 7.84 2.24 -9.68
N LEU A 467 6.87 1.43 -10.10
CA LEU A 467 5.44 1.72 -10.06
C LEU A 467 4.74 0.82 -9.03
N PHE A 468 3.96 1.41 -8.13
CA PHE A 468 3.14 0.71 -7.14
C PHE A 468 1.65 1.01 -7.33
N VAL A 469 0.86 -0.03 -7.62
CA VAL A 469 -0.60 0.00 -7.80
C VAL A 469 -1.23 -0.98 -6.81
N ASN A 470 -1.21 -0.61 -5.53
CA ASN A 470 -1.78 -1.40 -4.44
C ASN A 470 -3.32 -1.52 -4.55
N ASP A 471 -3.89 -2.61 -4.03
CA ASP A 471 -5.34 -2.86 -3.98
C ASP A 471 -5.76 -3.38 -2.59
N GLN A 472 -5.40 -2.59 -1.59
CA GLN A 472 -5.50 -2.90 -0.18
C GLN A 472 -6.94 -2.79 0.36
N MET A 473 -7.46 -3.90 0.87
CA MET A 473 -8.73 -4.04 1.58
C MET A 473 -8.55 -4.28 3.10
N VAL A 474 -7.31 -4.50 3.55
CA VAL A 474 -6.94 -4.73 4.95
C VAL A 474 -6.01 -3.63 5.46
N THR A 475 -6.03 -3.34 6.75
CA THR A 475 -5.27 -2.22 7.32
C THR A 475 -3.79 -2.57 7.50
N ASN A 476 -2.91 -1.57 7.57
CA ASN A 476 -1.45 -1.68 7.70
C ASN A 476 -0.69 -2.32 6.52
N HIS A 477 -1.37 -2.64 5.41
CA HIS A 477 -0.74 -3.24 4.23
C HIS A 477 -0.47 -2.18 3.14
N TYR A 478 0.44 -1.26 3.45
CA TYR A 478 0.86 -0.16 2.57
C TYR A 478 1.55 -0.68 1.31
N SER A 479 1.66 0.16 0.27
CA SER A 479 2.43 -0.15 -0.94
C SER A 479 3.87 -0.54 -0.57
N ILE A 480 4.47 0.19 0.38
CA ILE A 480 5.74 -0.18 1.00
C ILE A 480 5.63 -0.17 2.52
N ASN A 481 6.11 -1.23 3.18
CA ASN A 481 6.39 -1.25 4.62
C ASN A 481 7.89 -1.26 4.87
N VAL A 482 8.33 -0.34 5.72
CA VAL A 482 9.74 -0.13 6.07
C VAL A 482 9.97 -0.56 7.51
N GLY A 483 10.91 -1.50 7.71
CA GLY A 483 11.32 -1.99 9.03
C GLY A 483 12.80 -1.76 9.38
N GLY A 484 13.64 -1.38 8.41
CA GLY A 484 15.09 -1.14 8.61
C GLY A 484 15.44 0.34 8.85
N ARG A 485 16.74 0.65 8.89
CA ARG A 485 17.30 2.00 9.05
C ARG A 485 18.02 2.48 7.79
N GLY A 486 18.08 3.78 7.56
CA GLY A 486 18.85 4.33 6.43
C GLY A 486 18.36 3.92 5.04
N ILE A 487 17.13 3.40 4.93
CA ILE A 487 16.52 3.00 3.66
C ILE A 487 16.20 4.25 2.84
N ARG A 488 16.45 4.19 1.53
CA ARG A 488 16.18 5.27 0.58
C ARG A 488 15.13 4.85 -0.44
N ILE A 489 14.06 5.62 -0.54
CA ILE A 489 12.92 5.38 -1.43
C ILE A 489 12.75 6.60 -2.34
N PHE A 490 13.11 6.47 -3.62
CA PHE A 490 13.16 7.63 -4.51
C PHE A 490 12.77 7.37 -5.95
N ASN A 491 12.30 8.41 -6.65
CA ASN A 491 11.88 8.32 -8.06
C ASN A 491 10.80 7.26 -8.36
N ASN A 492 10.00 6.86 -7.37
CA ASN A 492 8.90 5.91 -7.57
C ASN A 492 7.58 6.63 -7.87
N ARG A 493 6.65 5.91 -8.47
CA ARG A 493 5.24 6.30 -8.64
C ARG A 493 4.35 5.44 -7.76
N PHE A 494 3.50 6.09 -6.96
CA PHE A 494 2.49 5.43 -6.13
C PHE A 494 1.11 5.82 -6.60
N GLU A 495 0.39 4.86 -7.17
CA GLU A 495 -0.92 5.05 -7.79
C GLU A 495 -1.87 3.91 -7.36
N PRO A 496 -2.11 3.75 -6.04
CA PRO A 496 -2.96 2.69 -5.53
C PRO A 496 -4.40 2.82 -6.04
N ARG A 497 -5.03 1.70 -6.38
CA ARG A 497 -6.48 1.64 -6.60
C ARG A 497 -7.22 1.84 -5.29
N THR A 498 -6.73 1.16 -4.26
CA THR A 498 -7.15 1.28 -2.87
C THR A 498 -5.92 1.13 -1.96
N GLY A 499 -5.89 1.91 -0.87
CA GLY A 499 -4.79 1.85 0.10
C GLY A 499 -3.77 2.97 0.02
N SER A 500 -2.72 2.81 0.83
CA SER A 500 -1.74 3.85 1.12
C SER A 500 -0.40 3.66 0.39
N GLY A 501 0.42 4.72 0.38
CA GLY A 501 1.78 4.73 -0.15
C GLY A 501 2.75 4.00 0.77
N ILE A 502 3.46 4.72 1.64
CA ILE A 502 4.57 4.19 2.45
C ILE A 502 4.23 4.21 3.95
N LEU A 503 4.52 3.11 4.66
CA LEU A 503 4.55 3.05 6.12
C LEU A 503 5.98 2.94 6.62
N ILE A 504 6.39 3.89 7.46
CA ILE A 504 7.65 3.89 8.20
C ILE A 504 7.34 3.59 9.67
N GLY A 505 7.60 2.34 10.09
CA GLY A 505 7.34 1.87 11.44
C GLY A 505 8.63 1.81 12.28
N GLY A 506 8.73 2.65 13.31
CA GLY A 506 9.82 2.58 14.30
C GLY A 506 11.24 2.63 13.73
N SER A 507 11.44 3.38 12.64
CA SER A 507 12.67 3.40 11.85
C SER A 507 13.44 4.72 11.95
N ASP A 508 14.75 4.67 11.72
CA ASP A 508 15.67 5.81 11.84
C ASP A 508 16.34 6.14 10.50
N GLY A 509 16.37 7.42 10.15
CA GLY A 509 17.14 7.92 9.01
C GLY A 509 16.61 7.47 7.64
N ILE A 510 15.32 7.18 7.52
CA ILE A 510 14.70 6.87 6.23
C ILE A 510 14.60 8.14 5.38
N GLU A 511 14.95 8.04 4.09
CA GLU A 511 14.79 9.14 3.13
C GLU A 511 13.79 8.76 2.03
N VAL A 512 12.77 9.61 1.85
CA VAL A 512 11.73 9.47 0.83
C VAL A 512 11.74 10.71 -0.05
N TYR A 513 12.21 10.62 -1.29
CA TYR A 513 12.37 11.79 -2.15
C TYR A 513 12.20 11.61 -3.64
N GLY A 514 11.83 12.66 -4.37
CA GLY A 514 11.67 12.59 -5.83
C GLY A 514 10.55 11.66 -6.29
N ASN A 515 9.66 11.22 -5.39
CA ASN A 515 8.56 10.33 -5.74
C ASN A 515 7.31 11.13 -6.17
N VAL A 516 6.43 10.46 -6.91
CA VAL A 516 5.11 10.96 -7.26
C VAL A 516 4.05 10.09 -6.60
N PHE A 517 3.13 10.70 -5.85
CA PHE A 517 2.01 10.03 -5.23
C PHE A 517 0.69 10.54 -5.82
N ARG A 518 -0.18 9.63 -6.25
CA ARG A 518 -1.57 9.91 -6.65
C ARG A 518 -2.49 8.99 -5.86
N ILE A 519 -3.10 9.52 -4.81
CA ILE A 519 -3.80 8.71 -3.82
C ILE A 519 -5.17 9.31 -3.54
N SER A 520 -6.17 8.47 -3.29
CA SER A 520 -7.52 8.92 -2.94
C SER A 520 -8.02 8.26 -1.67
N THR A 521 -9.07 8.81 -1.08
CA THR A 521 -9.77 8.13 0.02
C THR A 521 -10.23 6.73 -0.41
N SER A 522 -10.00 5.74 0.44
CA SER A 522 -10.43 4.36 0.21
C SER A 522 -11.92 4.16 0.51
N PRO A 523 -12.62 3.20 -0.14
CA PRO A 523 -13.89 2.70 0.40
C PRO A 523 -13.66 2.09 1.80
N PRO A 524 -14.74 1.83 2.58
CA PRO A 524 -14.61 1.19 3.88
C PRO A 524 -13.91 -0.16 3.76
N THR A 525 -13.10 -0.51 4.75
CA THR A 525 -12.40 -1.80 4.84
C THR A 525 -13.13 -2.72 5.82
N CYS A 526 -12.70 -3.98 5.91
CA CYS A 526 -13.26 -4.92 6.88
C CYS A 526 -13.08 -4.46 8.33
N GLU A 527 -12.01 -3.76 8.67
CA GLU A 527 -11.87 -3.22 10.02
C GLU A 527 -12.67 -1.94 10.21
N TYR A 528 -12.52 -1.00 9.27
CA TYR A 528 -13.05 0.35 9.39
C TYR A 528 -14.31 0.56 8.52
N GLY A 529 -15.33 -0.26 8.77
CA GLY A 529 -16.60 -0.21 8.02
C GLY A 529 -17.55 0.92 8.44
N PHE A 530 -17.42 1.39 9.68
CA PHE A 530 -18.40 2.27 10.33
C PHE A 530 -17.77 3.40 11.17
N GLU A 531 -16.48 3.65 10.98
CA GLU A 531 -15.69 4.65 11.68
C GLU A 531 -14.70 5.33 10.70
N GLU A 532 -13.76 6.13 11.19
CA GLU A 532 -12.74 6.76 10.34
C GLU A 532 -11.70 5.78 9.79
N TYR A 533 -11.30 5.97 8.52
CA TYR A 533 -10.14 5.29 7.95
C TYR A 533 -9.27 6.25 7.15
N SER A 534 -7.98 6.29 7.48
CA SER A 534 -7.00 7.12 6.78
C SER A 534 -6.19 6.34 5.76
N VAL A 535 -6.14 6.91 4.56
CA VAL A 535 -5.18 6.58 3.52
C VAL A 535 -4.09 7.66 3.53
N ASN A 536 -2.82 7.27 3.43
CA ASN A 536 -1.71 8.22 3.57
C ASN A 536 -0.68 8.03 2.45
N ALA A 537 -0.11 9.11 1.91
CA ALA A 537 1.02 8.99 1.00
C ALA A 537 2.27 8.51 1.73
N VAL A 538 2.58 9.14 2.86
CA VAL A 538 3.60 8.66 3.79
C VAL A 538 3.06 8.69 5.22
N ARG A 539 3.12 7.56 5.93
CA ARG A 539 2.86 7.48 7.36
C ARG A 539 4.14 7.16 8.11
N ILE A 540 4.43 7.91 9.19
CA ILE A 540 5.53 7.63 10.11
C ILE A 540 4.94 7.39 11.49
N THR A 541 5.24 6.24 12.09
CA THR A 541 4.76 5.93 13.43
C THR A 541 5.73 5.08 14.23
N ASP A 542 5.80 5.34 15.53
CA ASP A 542 6.43 4.45 16.51
C ASP A 542 5.47 4.06 17.65
N TYR A 543 4.17 4.34 17.47
CA TYR A 543 3.14 4.20 18.51
C TYR A 543 3.46 5.00 19.78
N ASN A 544 4.03 6.20 19.60
CA ASN A 544 4.36 7.15 20.65
C ASN A 544 5.36 6.60 21.68
N ARG A 545 6.37 5.87 21.21
CA ARG A 545 7.49 5.41 22.05
C ARG A 545 8.24 6.60 22.64
N ALA A 546 8.76 6.44 23.86
CA ALA A 546 9.48 7.53 24.51
C ALA A 546 10.84 7.78 23.83
N PRO A 547 11.38 9.02 23.88
CA PRO A 547 12.70 9.32 23.37
C PRO A 547 13.79 8.38 23.93
N GLY A 548 14.55 7.76 23.03
CA GLY A 548 15.64 6.84 23.37
C GLY A 548 15.23 5.37 23.49
N GLU A 549 13.94 5.04 23.41
CA GLU A 549 13.50 3.65 23.33
C GLU A 549 13.93 3.00 22.00
N GLU A 550 14.12 1.68 22.02
CA GLU A 550 14.33 0.90 20.79
C GLU A 550 13.11 1.03 19.88
N GLY A 551 13.31 1.04 18.56
CA GLY A 551 12.22 1.15 17.59
C GLY A 551 11.51 2.50 17.58
N THR A 552 12.20 3.57 17.99
CA THR A 552 11.74 4.96 17.88
C THR A 552 11.86 5.47 16.44
N ALA A 553 10.86 6.22 15.97
CA ALA A 553 10.88 6.79 14.63
C ALA A 553 11.48 8.21 14.68
N LYS A 554 12.67 8.39 14.08
CA LYS A 554 13.42 9.65 14.16
C LYS A 554 14.30 9.88 12.94
N ASN A 555 14.69 11.13 12.71
CA ASN A 555 15.55 11.56 11.61
C ASN A 555 15.06 11.15 10.21
N ASN A 556 13.80 10.76 10.07
CA ASN A 556 13.23 10.41 8.78
C ASN A 556 12.95 11.70 8.01
N ARG A 557 13.20 11.67 6.70
CA ARG A 557 13.10 12.83 5.80
C ARG A 557 12.21 12.50 4.62
N VAL A 558 11.17 13.29 4.44
CA VAL A 558 10.26 13.21 3.28
C VAL A 558 10.38 14.52 2.53
N HIS A 559 11.02 14.52 1.36
CA HIS A 559 11.32 15.76 0.66
C HIS A 559 11.34 15.68 -0.86
N ASP A 560 11.19 16.82 -1.54
CA ASP A 560 11.22 16.89 -3.00
C ASP A 560 10.26 15.90 -3.69
N ASN A 561 9.12 15.57 -3.05
CA ASN A 561 8.08 14.73 -3.63
C ASN A 561 6.94 15.57 -4.22
N GLU A 562 6.27 15.02 -5.22
CA GLU A 562 4.99 15.54 -5.73
C GLU A 562 3.85 14.66 -5.23
N ILE A 563 2.96 15.22 -4.41
CA ILE A 563 1.88 14.49 -3.74
C ILE A 563 0.54 15.07 -4.15
N TYR A 564 -0.25 14.24 -4.83
CA TYR A 564 -1.61 14.54 -5.28
C TYR A 564 -2.57 13.67 -4.48
N ILE A 565 -3.43 14.30 -3.66
CA ILE A 565 -4.45 13.59 -2.91
C ILE A 565 -5.86 14.04 -3.29
N THR A 566 -6.76 13.08 -3.46
CA THR A 566 -8.17 13.33 -3.79
C THR A 566 -9.08 12.80 -2.70
N ALA A 567 -9.81 13.69 -2.03
CA ALA A 567 -10.86 13.30 -1.08
C ALA A 567 -12.20 13.11 -1.79
N ARG A 568 -12.74 11.89 -1.68
CA ARG A 568 -14.11 11.55 -2.07
C ARG A 568 -14.88 10.97 -0.89
N ASP A 569 -16.18 11.28 -0.85
CA ASP A 569 -17.12 10.73 0.12
C ASP A 569 -17.76 9.42 -0.37
N TYR A 570 -18.32 8.66 0.56
CA TYR A 570 -19.14 7.46 0.34
C TYR A 570 -20.50 7.66 1.03
N PRO A 571 -21.43 8.39 0.40
CA PRO A 571 -22.70 8.79 1.02
C PRO A 571 -23.58 7.63 1.45
N GLU A 572 -23.50 6.50 0.75
CA GLU A 572 -24.19 5.25 1.08
C GLU A 572 -23.71 4.63 2.40
N ARG A 573 -22.52 5.01 2.88
CA ARG A 573 -21.90 4.51 4.10
C ARG A 573 -21.99 5.51 5.24
N ARG A 574 -23.21 5.84 5.70
CA ARG A 574 -23.51 6.99 6.58
C ARG A 574 -22.50 7.25 7.71
N SER A 575 -22.10 6.23 8.47
CA SER A 575 -21.19 6.37 9.63
C SER A 575 -19.69 6.35 9.29
N TYR A 576 -19.31 5.89 8.09
CA TYR A 576 -17.93 5.81 7.65
C TYR A 576 -17.37 7.20 7.32
N ILE A 577 -16.18 7.51 7.81
CA ILE A 577 -15.48 8.77 7.52
C ILE A 577 -14.23 8.43 6.70
N PRO A 578 -14.20 8.75 5.39
CA PRO A 578 -13.01 8.55 4.58
C PRO A 578 -12.00 9.68 4.78
N LEU A 579 -10.75 9.34 5.09
CA LEU A 579 -9.64 10.30 5.27
C LEU A 579 -8.53 10.02 4.26
N VAL A 580 -7.93 11.06 3.69
CA VAL A 580 -6.70 10.97 2.88
C VAL A 580 -5.70 12.05 3.27
N ASN A 581 -4.44 11.68 3.48
CA ASN A 581 -3.42 12.63 3.89
C ASN A 581 -2.14 12.53 3.05
N ALA A 582 -1.46 13.65 2.83
CA ALA A 582 -0.13 13.63 2.22
C ALA A 582 0.89 13.03 3.19
N ASP A 583 0.90 13.48 4.44
CA ASP A 583 1.60 12.82 5.53
C ASP A 583 0.70 12.54 6.74
N PHE A 584 1.05 11.47 7.46
CA PHE A 584 0.53 11.18 8.79
C PHE A 584 1.68 10.87 9.75
N LEU A 585 1.85 11.72 10.76
CA LEU A 585 2.83 11.57 11.82
C LEU A 585 2.19 11.19 13.17
N SER A 586 2.66 10.09 13.76
CA SER A 586 2.30 9.62 15.12
C SER A 586 3.54 9.07 15.84
N VAL A 587 4.32 9.98 16.43
CA VAL A 587 5.64 9.66 17.01
C VAL A 587 5.88 10.31 18.36
N GLY A 588 6.60 9.61 19.24
CA GLY A 588 7.14 10.16 20.49
C GLY A 588 8.67 10.16 20.54
N GLY A 589 9.32 9.31 19.73
CA GLY A 589 10.71 8.95 19.94
C GLY A 589 11.76 9.95 19.45
N GLY A 590 11.42 10.79 18.47
CA GLY A 590 12.33 11.76 17.88
C GLY A 590 11.69 12.62 16.80
N THR A 591 12.42 13.63 16.35
CA THR A 591 11.96 14.56 15.31
C THR A 591 12.07 13.94 13.91
N ASN A 592 11.07 14.20 13.08
CA ASN A 592 11.01 13.82 11.67
C ASN A 592 10.75 15.05 10.79
N TYR A 593 11.16 15.01 9.53
CA TYR A 593 11.27 16.18 8.66
C TYR A 593 10.50 16.00 7.35
N PHE A 594 9.68 16.99 7.01
CA PHE A 594 8.89 17.04 5.78
C PHE A 594 9.17 18.37 5.07
N TYR A 595 9.90 18.37 3.96
CA TYR A 595 10.34 19.64 3.35
C TYR A 595 10.44 19.64 1.84
N ALA A 596 10.33 20.82 1.22
CA ALA A 596 10.44 20.98 -0.23
C ALA A 596 9.47 20.09 -1.04
N ASN A 597 8.39 19.58 -0.44
CA ASN A 597 7.38 18.82 -1.15
C ASN A 597 6.39 19.76 -1.82
N LYS A 598 5.85 19.31 -2.95
CA LYS A 598 4.69 19.91 -3.60
C LYS A 598 3.47 19.05 -3.30
N VAL A 599 2.49 19.61 -2.61
CA VAL A 599 1.24 18.93 -2.25
C VAL A 599 0.06 19.61 -2.93
N VAL A 600 -0.78 18.82 -3.58
CA VAL A 600 -2.04 19.26 -4.17
C VAL A 600 -3.18 18.44 -3.56
N ILE A 601 -4.13 19.13 -2.94
CA ILE A 601 -5.31 18.54 -2.32
C ILE A 601 -6.53 18.93 -3.15
N GLU A 602 -7.24 17.93 -3.64
CA GLU A 602 -8.55 18.09 -4.25
C GLU A 602 -9.61 17.37 -3.43
N HIS A 603 -10.43 18.14 -2.72
CA HIS A 603 -11.63 17.63 -2.08
C HIS A 603 -12.82 17.78 -3.04
N LEU A 604 -13.40 16.67 -3.52
CA LEU A 604 -14.44 16.70 -4.55
C LEU A 604 -15.76 17.32 -4.07
N ASP A 605 -16.09 17.14 -2.79
CA ASP A 605 -17.23 17.80 -2.13
C ASP A 605 -16.83 18.34 -0.74
N PRO A 606 -16.29 19.57 -0.64
CA PRO A 606 -15.79 20.15 0.62
C PRO A 606 -16.83 20.27 1.75
N LEU A 607 -18.11 20.02 1.48
CA LEU A 607 -19.18 20.01 2.48
C LEU A 607 -19.55 18.61 2.98
N SER A 608 -19.01 17.57 2.34
CA SER A 608 -19.20 16.19 2.78
C SER A 608 -18.39 15.88 4.04
N LYS A 609 -18.54 14.66 4.55
CA LYS A 609 -17.82 14.19 5.74
C LYS A 609 -16.40 13.69 5.46
N ALA A 610 -16.00 13.57 4.20
CA ALA A 610 -14.64 13.18 3.87
C ALA A 610 -13.65 14.21 4.42
N VAL A 611 -12.43 13.79 4.71
CA VAL A 611 -11.38 14.70 5.19
C VAL A 611 -10.12 14.53 4.35
N ALA A 612 -9.50 15.64 4.02
CA ALA A 612 -8.16 15.66 3.49
C ALA A 612 -7.26 16.66 4.22
N SER A 613 -5.99 16.32 4.36
CA SER A 613 -4.97 17.25 4.84
C SER A 613 -3.62 16.97 4.22
N ALA A 614 -2.78 18.00 4.11
CA ALA A 614 -1.37 17.81 3.78
C ALA A 614 -0.65 17.25 5.01
N PHE A 615 -0.77 17.94 6.15
CA PHE A 615 -0.04 17.61 7.37
C PHE A 615 -1.04 17.11 8.42
N TYR A 616 -1.01 15.80 8.70
CA TYR A 616 -1.90 15.16 9.68
C TYR A 616 -1.09 14.66 10.88
N VAL A 617 -1.27 15.26 12.06
CA VAL A 617 -0.46 14.94 13.25
C VAL A 617 -1.35 14.58 14.43
N GLY A 618 -1.26 13.35 14.92
CA GLY A 618 -2.05 12.87 16.06
C GLY A 618 -1.39 11.71 16.78
N GLY A 619 -1.62 11.62 18.09
CA GLY A 619 -0.93 10.65 18.95
C GLY A 619 0.59 10.81 18.86
N SER A 620 1.07 12.04 19.07
CA SER A 620 2.48 12.39 18.86
C SER A 620 3.03 13.37 19.90
N ASP A 621 3.92 12.91 20.77
CA ASP A 621 4.52 13.73 21.83
C ASP A 621 5.76 14.53 21.38
N ASN A 622 6.29 14.25 20.18
CA ASN A 622 7.52 14.88 19.68
C ASN A 622 7.39 15.42 18.24
N GLY A 623 6.15 15.65 17.81
CA GLY A 623 5.80 16.30 16.54
C GLY A 623 6.73 16.02 15.36
N GLY A 624 6.87 17.02 14.51
CA GLY A 624 7.72 17.00 13.33
C GLY A 624 8.05 18.42 12.88
N GLN A 625 8.88 18.54 11.86
CA GLN A 625 9.21 19.81 11.23
C GLN A 625 8.79 19.81 9.77
N TRP A 626 7.91 20.74 9.41
CA TRP A 626 7.43 20.95 8.05
C TRP A 626 7.95 22.27 7.52
N TYR A 627 8.78 22.26 6.46
CA TYR A 627 9.35 23.51 5.94
C TYR A 627 9.60 23.56 4.44
N GLY A 628 9.46 24.75 3.85
CA GLY A 628 9.70 24.94 2.41
C GLY A 628 8.76 24.14 1.50
N ASN A 629 7.67 23.58 2.02
CA ASN A 629 6.68 22.88 1.19
C ASN A 629 5.77 23.89 0.48
N THR A 630 5.25 23.51 -0.68
CA THR A 630 4.18 24.24 -1.38
C THR A 630 2.92 23.41 -1.36
N VAL A 631 1.85 23.92 -0.76
CA VAL A 631 0.58 23.21 -0.57
C VAL A 631 -0.53 23.99 -1.25
N THR A 632 -1.15 23.42 -2.28
CA THR A 632 -2.38 23.95 -2.89
C THR A 632 -3.58 23.13 -2.43
N SER A 633 -4.60 23.76 -1.87
CA SER A 633 -5.75 23.04 -1.30
C SER A 633 -7.06 23.81 -1.39
N ASN A 634 -8.16 23.07 -1.53
CA ASN A 634 -9.52 23.60 -1.43
C ASN A 634 -10.19 23.36 -0.05
N VAL A 635 -9.47 22.73 0.88
CA VAL A 635 -9.85 22.50 2.29
C VAL A 635 -8.69 22.83 3.23
N THR A 636 -8.93 22.88 4.55
CA THR A 636 -7.90 23.18 5.55
C THR A 636 -6.74 22.17 5.48
N PRO A 637 -5.52 22.56 5.06
CA PRO A 637 -4.46 21.62 4.72
C PRO A 637 -3.64 21.12 5.93
N VAL A 638 -3.72 21.76 7.09
CA VAL A 638 -2.96 21.35 8.29
C VAL A 638 -3.92 20.97 9.41
N TRP A 639 -3.80 19.74 9.93
CA TRP A 639 -4.57 19.29 11.09
C TRP A 639 -3.67 18.61 12.13
N ILE A 640 -3.59 19.23 13.32
CA ILE A 640 -2.75 18.78 14.44
C ILE A 640 -3.66 18.51 15.64
N ALA A 641 -3.33 17.49 16.44
CA ALA A 641 -4.19 16.92 17.48
C ALA A 641 -5.54 16.46 16.88
N THR A 642 -5.44 15.42 16.06
CA THR A 642 -6.52 14.91 15.20
C THR A 642 -7.41 13.91 15.93
N THR A 643 -8.29 13.21 15.21
CA THR A 643 -9.08 12.09 15.76
C THR A 643 -8.18 10.96 16.32
N TYR A 644 -6.93 10.86 15.85
CA TYR A 644 -5.98 9.87 16.33
C TYR A 644 -5.38 10.21 17.71
N GLY A 645 -5.58 11.44 18.21
CA GLY A 645 -5.19 11.85 19.56
C GLY A 645 -4.38 13.15 19.61
N SER A 646 -3.99 13.54 20.82
CA SER A 646 -3.20 14.75 21.10
C SER A 646 -1.87 14.78 20.34
N ALA A 647 -1.34 15.98 20.12
CA ALA A 647 -0.06 16.19 19.47
C ALA A 647 0.69 17.35 20.10
N SER A 648 2.01 17.31 20.10
CA SER A 648 2.83 18.41 20.59
C SER A 648 4.09 18.63 19.78
N GLN A 649 4.71 19.81 19.95
CA GLN A 649 6.05 20.14 19.42
C GLN A 649 6.15 20.09 17.88
N ALA A 650 5.04 20.31 17.16
CA ALA A 650 5.09 20.46 15.71
C ALA A 650 5.53 21.88 15.31
N ILE A 651 6.47 21.96 14.36
CA ILE A 651 6.97 23.24 13.82
C ILE A 651 6.67 23.28 12.31
N ILE A 652 5.92 24.30 11.90
CA ILE A 652 5.51 24.52 10.51
C ILE A 652 6.10 25.86 10.08
N SER A 653 7.18 25.83 9.29
CA SER A 653 7.99 27.01 9.00
C SER A 653 8.28 27.25 7.52
N GLY A 654 8.07 28.46 7.02
CA GLY A 654 8.49 28.84 5.67
C GLY A 654 7.83 28.02 4.55
N ASN A 655 6.62 27.52 4.79
CA ASN A 655 5.82 26.86 3.75
C ASN A 655 5.00 27.89 2.98
N THR A 656 4.55 27.53 1.77
CA THR A 656 3.62 28.31 0.97
C THR A 656 2.29 27.58 0.88
N PHE A 657 1.21 28.19 1.39
CA PHE A 657 -0.15 27.68 1.34
C PHE A 657 -0.96 28.48 0.31
N ILE A 658 -1.49 27.80 -0.70
CA ILE A 658 -2.23 28.40 -1.81
C ILE A 658 -3.68 27.93 -1.69
N LYS A 659 -4.60 28.88 -1.43
CA LYS A 659 -6.04 28.61 -1.45
C LYS A 659 -6.50 28.41 -2.89
N ALA A 660 -7.02 27.23 -3.21
CA ALA A 660 -7.56 26.94 -4.53
C ALA A 660 -8.85 27.73 -4.81
N ASP A 661 -9.15 28.00 -6.08
CA ASP A 661 -10.34 28.77 -6.50
C ASP A 661 -11.66 28.15 -6.04
N ASN A 662 -11.72 26.82 -5.92
CA ASN A 662 -12.87 26.06 -5.47
C ASN A 662 -12.85 25.77 -3.95
N ALA A 663 -12.06 26.51 -3.18
CA ALA A 663 -11.95 26.31 -1.74
C ALA A 663 -13.24 26.64 -0.98
N SER A 664 -13.48 25.91 0.11
CA SER A 664 -14.59 26.16 1.03
C SER A 664 -14.57 27.60 1.58
N GLU A 665 -15.75 28.13 1.89
CA GLU A 665 -15.89 29.43 2.58
C GLU A 665 -15.22 29.41 3.96
N ASN A 666 -15.19 28.23 4.62
CA ASN A 666 -14.55 28.00 5.90
C ASN A 666 -13.08 27.55 5.77
N TYR A 667 -12.41 27.94 4.69
CA TYR A 667 -11.00 27.60 4.52
C TYR A 667 -10.14 28.30 5.59
N ALA A 668 -9.43 27.50 6.38
CA ALA A 668 -8.37 27.97 7.28
C ALA A 668 -7.02 27.40 6.88
N THR A 669 -5.93 28.04 7.30
CA THR A 669 -4.58 27.50 7.03
C THR A 669 -4.30 26.27 7.88
N ALA A 670 -4.72 26.30 9.14
CA ALA A 670 -4.53 25.19 10.06
C ALA A 670 -5.74 24.99 10.99
N ARG A 671 -5.93 23.75 11.43
CA ARG A 671 -6.85 23.34 12.47
C ARG A 671 -6.10 22.63 13.59
N LEU A 672 -6.38 23.01 14.83
CA LEU A 672 -5.81 22.40 16.04
C LEU A 672 -6.92 21.79 16.90
N GLY A 673 -6.75 20.53 17.26
CA GLY A 673 -7.61 19.81 18.21
C GLY A 673 -8.80 19.09 17.59
N TYR A 674 -9.29 18.12 18.36
CA TYR A 674 -10.50 17.36 18.11
C TYR A 674 -11.06 16.83 19.43
N TRP A 675 -12.27 17.25 19.82
CA TRP A 675 -12.86 16.90 21.11
C TRP A 675 -11.91 17.19 22.29
N SER A 676 -11.36 16.17 22.95
CA SER A 676 -10.41 16.28 24.05
C SER A 676 -8.95 16.16 23.64
N ALA A 677 -8.66 15.99 22.34
CA ALA A 677 -7.29 15.98 21.82
C ALA A 677 -6.72 17.41 21.86
N GLU A 678 -5.59 17.55 22.55
CA GLU A 678 -4.91 18.83 22.77
C GLU A 678 -3.68 18.93 21.87
N ALA A 679 -3.51 20.10 21.26
CA ALA A 679 -2.32 20.51 20.56
C ALA A 679 -1.47 21.37 21.51
N ASP A 680 -0.24 20.96 21.81
CA ASP A 680 0.63 21.65 22.76
C ASP A 680 1.97 22.09 22.13
N ASN A 681 2.36 23.33 22.40
CA ASN A 681 3.61 23.94 21.95
C ASN A 681 3.81 23.83 20.43
N ILE A 682 2.78 24.20 19.66
CA ILE A 682 2.84 24.22 18.20
C ILE A 682 3.41 25.56 17.72
N GLU A 683 4.30 25.55 16.73
CA GLU A 683 4.88 26.78 16.17
C GLU A 683 4.56 26.92 14.67
N PHE A 684 4.02 28.08 14.29
CA PHE A 684 3.90 28.52 12.90
C PHE A 684 4.86 29.66 12.65
N ARG A 685 5.75 29.53 11.66
CA ARG A 685 6.89 30.44 11.51
C ARG A 685 7.03 30.89 10.07
N SER A 686 6.81 32.17 9.78
CA SER A 686 7.12 32.78 8.50
C SER A 686 6.49 32.07 7.27
N ASN A 687 5.31 31.47 7.41
CA ASN A 687 4.60 30.80 6.31
C ASN A 687 3.90 31.81 5.37
N THR A 688 3.95 31.59 4.07
CA THR A 688 3.26 32.45 3.09
C THR A 688 1.88 31.88 2.78
N CYS A 689 0.86 32.72 2.75
CA CYS A 689 -0.48 32.35 2.29
C CYS A 689 -0.87 33.15 1.05
N GLU A 690 -1.34 32.48 0.01
CA GLU A 690 -1.84 33.06 -1.23
C GLU A 690 -3.35 32.78 -1.36
N GLY A 691 -4.13 33.81 -1.71
CA GLY A 691 -5.59 33.71 -1.83
C GLY A 691 -6.37 33.77 -0.51
N ALA A 692 -5.70 33.75 0.64
CA ALA A 692 -6.28 33.95 1.97
C ALA A 692 -5.22 34.44 2.98
N ASP A 693 -5.66 35.05 4.06
CA ASP A 693 -4.81 35.37 5.21
C ASP A 693 -4.46 34.11 6.01
N PHE A 694 -3.33 34.13 6.72
CA PHE A 694 -2.98 33.05 7.64
C PHE A 694 -3.99 32.97 8.79
N SER A 695 -4.55 31.78 9.03
CA SER A 695 -5.55 31.57 10.06
C SER A 695 -5.44 30.19 10.70
N VAL A 696 -5.75 30.13 12.01
CA VAL A 696 -5.76 28.89 12.80
C VAL A 696 -7.13 28.75 13.45
N GLU A 697 -7.79 27.64 13.16
CA GLU A 697 -9.00 27.19 13.84
C GLU A 697 -8.64 26.30 15.02
N THR A 698 -9.32 26.47 16.14
CA THR A 698 -9.13 25.65 17.34
C THR A 698 -10.43 24.96 17.72
N ALA A 699 -10.37 23.66 17.97
CA ALA A 699 -11.44 22.94 18.64
C ALA A 699 -11.51 23.32 20.13
N GLU A 700 -12.49 22.75 20.84
CA GLU A 700 -12.53 22.80 22.30
C GLU A 700 -11.26 22.16 22.91
N GLY A 701 -10.94 22.51 24.17
CA GLY A 701 -9.74 22.01 24.87
C GLY A 701 -8.60 23.03 24.97
N ASN A 702 -7.52 22.65 25.65
CA ASN A 702 -6.38 23.53 25.90
C ASN A 702 -5.38 23.49 24.75
N GLN A 703 -5.70 24.18 23.66
CA GLN A 703 -4.78 24.33 22.54
C GLN A 703 -3.71 25.38 22.87
N SER A 704 -2.45 25.12 22.53
CA SER A 704 -1.35 26.08 22.69
C SER A 704 -0.48 26.16 21.43
N TYR A 705 -0.30 27.39 20.93
CA TYR A 705 0.52 27.63 19.72
C TYR A 705 1.08 29.05 19.65
N LYS A 706 2.13 29.22 18.84
CA LYS A 706 2.79 30.51 18.60
C LYS A 706 2.87 30.80 17.12
N VAL A 707 2.70 32.06 16.74
CA VAL A 707 2.83 32.53 15.36
C VAL A 707 3.97 33.53 15.28
N TYR A 708 4.92 33.29 14.39
CA TYR A 708 6.10 34.11 14.17
C TYR A 708 6.17 34.63 12.73
N TRP A 709 6.70 35.84 12.57
CA TRP A 709 6.91 36.48 11.28
C TRP A 709 8.29 37.09 11.16
N THR A 710 8.86 37.04 9.95
CA THR A 710 10.11 37.73 9.64
C THR A 710 9.86 39.22 9.42
N LEU A 711 10.48 40.07 10.22
CA LEU A 711 10.60 41.50 9.99
C LEU A 711 11.97 41.80 9.37
N THR A 712 11.97 42.40 8.18
CA THR A 712 13.16 42.97 7.55
C THR A 712 13.08 44.50 7.61
N VAL A 713 14.06 45.11 8.28
CA VAL A 713 14.22 46.57 8.34
C VAL A 713 15.33 46.95 7.38
N ARG A 714 15.01 47.76 6.38
CA ARG A 714 15.97 48.38 5.47
C ARG A 714 16.16 49.84 5.83
N LEU A 715 17.41 50.23 6.06
CA LEU A 715 17.80 51.62 6.27
C LEU A 715 18.43 52.16 5.00
N ASN A 716 17.86 53.24 4.48
CA ASN A 716 18.42 54.00 3.38
C ASN A 716 18.76 55.40 3.87
N ASP A 717 19.78 56.03 3.31
CA ASP A 717 20.03 57.45 3.52
C ASP A 717 19.11 58.31 2.64
N SER A 718 19.23 59.64 2.79
CA SER A 718 18.47 60.60 1.98
C SER A 718 18.72 60.50 0.46
N ALA A 719 19.80 59.84 0.02
CA ALA A 719 20.12 59.57 -1.38
C ALA A 719 19.62 58.20 -1.85
N GLY A 720 18.89 57.46 -0.99
CA GLY A 720 18.39 56.12 -1.26
C GLY A 720 19.48 55.03 -1.17
N GLN A 721 20.67 55.33 -0.65
CA GLN A 721 21.75 54.36 -0.49
C GLN A 721 21.63 53.60 0.82
N PRO A 722 21.97 52.31 0.86
CA PRO A 722 21.88 51.52 2.08
C PRO A 722 22.81 52.04 3.19
N VAL A 723 22.29 52.15 4.42
CA VAL A 723 23.07 52.57 5.60
C VAL A 723 23.58 51.34 6.34
N ALA A 724 24.85 51.00 6.12
CA ALA A 724 25.49 49.86 6.79
C ALA A 724 25.91 50.16 8.23
N SER A 725 25.97 49.11 9.07
CA SER A 725 26.41 49.17 10.46
C SER A 725 25.61 50.14 11.36
N ALA A 726 24.41 50.52 10.96
CA ALA A 726 23.51 51.33 11.77
C ALA A 726 22.70 50.45 12.73
N GLU A 727 22.60 50.88 13.98
CA GLU A 727 21.87 50.14 15.01
C GLU A 727 20.35 50.19 14.74
N VAL A 728 19.73 49.01 14.81
CA VAL A 728 18.29 48.79 14.81
C VAL A 728 17.90 48.14 16.13
N VAL A 729 16.98 48.78 16.84
CA VAL A 729 16.37 48.26 18.07
C VAL A 729 14.88 48.03 17.82
N VAL A 730 14.36 46.87 18.21
CA VAL A 730 12.94 46.54 18.10
C VAL A 730 12.38 46.23 19.48
N ASN A 731 11.32 46.94 19.85
CA ASN A 731 10.59 46.74 21.09
C ASN A 731 9.22 46.13 20.81
N ASP A 732 8.77 45.19 21.64
CA ASP A 732 7.42 44.64 21.59
C ASP A 732 6.34 45.65 22.07
N ARG A 733 5.07 45.25 22.03
CA ARG A 733 3.94 46.07 22.48
C ARG A 733 4.03 46.54 23.94
N THR A 734 4.81 45.86 24.78
CA THR A 734 5.00 46.21 26.20
C THR A 734 6.14 47.21 26.38
N GLY A 735 6.90 47.47 25.30
CA GLY A 735 8.09 48.30 25.30
C GLY A 735 9.37 47.53 25.61
N ALA A 736 9.30 46.20 25.77
CA ALA A 736 10.48 45.37 26.03
C ALA A 736 11.30 45.20 24.74
N GLU A 737 12.61 45.37 24.84
CA GLU A 737 13.54 45.15 23.73
C GLU A 737 13.60 43.65 23.40
N VAL A 738 13.27 43.30 22.15
CA VAL A 738 13.31 41.92 21.64
C VAL A 738 14.39 41.70 20.60
N LEU A 739 14.94 42.78 20.03
CA LEU A 739 16.02 42.72 19.06
C LEU A 739 16.90 43.98 19.17
N ARG A 740 18.22 43.77 19.11
CA ARG A 740 19.22 44.82 18.87
C ARG A 740 20.28 44.27 17.95
N LYS A 741 20.37 44.80 16.73
CA LYS A 741 21.34 44.39 15.70
C LYS A 741 21.77 45.58 14.86
N ASN A 742 22.96 45.50 14.27
CA ASN A 742 23.39 46.47 13.27
C ASN A 742 23.01 46.01 11.87
N THR A 743 22.73 46.95 10.98
CA THR A 743 22.51 46.65 9.56
C THR A 743 23.76 46.06 8.90
N ASP A 744 23.53 45.16 7.95
CA ASP A 744 24.57 44.63 7.08
C ASP A 744 25.01 45.65 6.01
N THR A 745 25.84 45.22 5.05
CA THR A 745 26.31 46.06 3.95
C THR A 745 25.21 46.48 2.97
N GLU A 746 24.06 45.81 2.97
CA GLU A 746 22.87 46.18 2.19
C GLU A 746 21.90 47.07 2.99
N GLY A 747 22.29 47.51 4.18
CA GLY A 747 21.47 48.33 5.04
C GLY A 747 20.32 47.56 5.68
N LYS A 748 20.41 46.23 5.81
CA LYS A 748 19.32 45.37 6.30
C LYS A 748 19.58 44.80 7.69
N VAL A 749 18.51 44.67 8.47
CA VAL A 749 18.40 43.78 9.62
C VAL A 749 17.17 42.90 9.42
N SER A 750 17.32 41.59 9.52
CA SER A 750 16.20 40.64 9.54
C SER A 750 16.19 39.84 10.83
N ALA A 751 14.99 39.66 11.38
CA ALA A 751 14.75 38.79 12.52
C ALA A 751 13.33 38.24 12.46
N GLU A 752 13.16 37.02 12.96
CA GLU A 752 11.85 36.45 13.20
C GLU A 752 11.36 36.86 14.59
N LEU A 753 10.13 37.39 14.67
CA LEU A 753 9.53 37.96 15.86
C LEU A 753 8.14 37.35 16.09
N LEU A 754 7.76 37.18 17.36
CA LEU A 754 6.48 36.61 17.77
C LEU A 754 5.32 37.56 17.46
N GLU A 755 4.35 37.18 16.64
CA GLU A 755 3.12 37.96 16.54
C GLU A 755 2.29 37.81 17.81
N TYR A 756 1.93 36.57 18.12
CA TYR A 756 1.15 36.21 19.30
C TYR A 756 1.41 34.76 19.72
N GLU A 757 1.13 34.53 21.01
CA GLU A 757 0.97 33.21 21.60
C GLU A 757 -0.52 33.00 21.91
N PHE A 758 -1.04 31.83 21.58
CA PHE A 758 -2.36 31.37 22.01
C PHE A 758 -2.19 30.36 23.13
N SER A 759 -2.81 30.62 24.27
CA SER A 759 -2.85 29.70 25.41
C SER A 759 -4.09 29.98 26.25
N ALA A 760 -4.61 28.96 26.94
CA ALA A 760 -5.79 29.08 27.80
C ALA A 760 -7.02 29.74 27.10
N GLY A 761 -7.18 29.49 25.80
CA GLY A 761 -8.30 30.01 25.00
C GLY A 761 -8.18 31.47 24.56
N ALA A 762 -7.03 32.12 24.76
CA ALA A 762 -6.83 33.53 24.42
C ALA A 762 -5.51 33.80 23.69
N LYS A 763 -5.53 34.82 22.80
CA LYS A 763 -4.32 35.33 22.13
C LYS A 763 -3.66 36.42 22.97
N SER A 764 -2.37 36.26 23.24
CA SER A 764 -1.47 37.28 23.78
C SER A 764 -0.53 37.76 22.67
N TYR A 765 -0.84 38.89 22.06
CA TYR A 765 -0.01 39.50 21.03
C TYR A 765 1.28 40.09 21.63
N SER A 766 2.40 40.05 20.91
CA SER A 766 3.59 40.88 21.10
C SER A 766 3.66 42.03 20.08
N SER A 767 2.93 41.91 18.97
CA SER A 767 2.65 42.96 17.97
C SER A 767 1.60 43.98 18.50
N PRO A 768 1.60 45.26 18.05
CA PRO A 768 2.56 45.89 17.14
C PRO A 768 3.92 46.15 17.79
N TYR A 769 4.97 46.11 16.98
CA TYR A 769 6.35 46.40 17.34
C TYR A 769 6.71 47.85 17.12
N THR A 770 7.66 48.37 17.90
CA THR A 770 8.27 49.68 17.70
C THR A 770 9.72 49.50 17.25
N VAL A 771 9.99 49.86 16.00
CA VAL A 771 11.32 49.80 15.38
C VAL A 771 12.01 51.15 15.51
N LYS A 772 13.24 51.17 16.03
CA LYS A 772 14.06 52.37 16.21
C LYS A 772 15.39 52.24 15.52
N ALA A 773 15.75 53.23 14.70
CA ALA A 773 17.05 53.28 14.04
C ALA A 773 17.43 54.72 13.72
N VAL A 774 18.67 55.13 14.03
CA VAL A 774 19.22 56.46 13.68
C VAL A 774 18.29 57.64 14.08
N GLY A 775 17.63 57.53 15.24
CA GLY A 775 16.70 58.56 15.74
C GLY A 775 15.30 58.52 15.12
N LEU A 776 15.04 57.61 14.18
CA LEU A 776 13.71 57.32 13.66
C LEU A 776 13.00 56.26 14.50
N GLU A 777 11.68 56.35 14.54
CA GLU A 777 10.81 55.40 15.22
C GLU A 777 9.61 55.08 14.33
N LYS A 778 9.27 53.80 14.19
CA LYS A 778 8.12 53.33 13.40
C LYS A 778 7.40 52.20 14.11
N SER A 779 6.09 52.34 14.26
CA SER A 779 5.23 51.25 14.74
C SER A 779 4.84 50.34 13.57
N VAL A 780 4.90 49.02 13.80
CA VAL A 780 4.74 47.98 12.78
C VAL A 780 3.92 46.84 13.34
N THR A 781 2.76 46.60 12.76
CA THR A 781 2.00 45.37 13.01
C THR A 781 2.59 44.26 12.15
N LEU A 782 3.07 43.18 12.77
CA LEU A 782 3.43 41.96 12.08
C LEU A 782 2.23 41.02 12.03
N ASP A 783 1.68 40.80 10.85
CA ASP A 783 0.65 39.78 10.55
C ASP A 783 1.07 38.89 9.36
N ARG A 784 2.29 39.10 8.87
CA ARG A 784 2.97 38.39 7.77
C ARG A 784 4.46 38.74 7.79
N ASN A 785 5.24 38.04 6.97
CA ASN A 785 6.60 38.48 6.64
C ASN A 785 6.55 39.88 6.03
N LEU A 786 7.30 40.82 6.61
CA LEU A 786 7.20 42.23 6.27
C LEU A 786 8.57 42.88 6.11
N GLU A 787 8.77 43.57 4.98
CA GLU A 787 9.89 44.49 4.80
C GLU A 787 9.42 45.93 5.00
N ILE A 788 10.11 46.68 5.87
CA ILE A 788 9.91 48.12 6.04
C ILE A 788 11.17 48.87 5.65
N THR A 789 11.01 50.06 5.08
CA THR A 789 12.12 50.99 4.84
C THR A 789 12.02 52.17 5.80
N LEU A 790 13.14 52.54 6.42
CA LEU A 790 13.33 53.80 7.14
C LEU A 790 14.36 54.65 6.37
N PRO A 791 14.03 55.92 6.06
CA PRO A 791 14.87 56.81 5.24
C PRO A 791 15.96 57.55 6.02
#